data_AF-A0A9X9LF74-F1
#
_entry.id   AF-A0A9X9LF74-F1
#
_cell.length_a   1.000
_cell.length_b   1.000
_cell.length_c   1.000
_cell.angle_alpha   90.00
_cell.angle_beta   90.00
_cell.angle_gamma   90.00
#
_symmetry.space_group_name_H-M   'P 1'
#
loop_
_entity.id
_entity.type
_entity.pdbx_description
1 polymer ?
#
loop_
_entity_poly.entity_id
_entity_poly.type
_entity_poly.pdbx_seq_one_letter_code
_entity_poly.pdbx_strand_id
1 'polypeptide(L)'
;AVETNLASKDSHWVFVNEEISDPEILDLVHSALGRMTVVRQIFPSAKDNQKCMRNNHRISSLLCDPQEGYLQMLQISNLYLYDSVLMLANAFHRKLEDRKWHSMASLNCIRKSTKPWNGGRSMLDTIKKGHITGLTGVMEFREDSSNPYVQFEILGTTYSETFGKDMRKLATWDSEKGLNGSLQERPMGSRLQGLTLKVVTVLEEPFVMVAENILGQPKRYKGFSIDVLDALAKALGFKYEIYQAPDGRYGHQLHNTSWNGMIGELISKRADLAISAITITPERESVVDFSKRYMDYSVGILIKKPEEKISIFSLFAPFDFAVWACIAAAIPVVGVLIFVLNRIQAVRAQSVAQPRPSASATLHSAIWIVYGAFVQQGGESSANSVAMRIVMGSWWLFTLIVCSSYTANLAAFLTVSRMDNPIRTFQDLSKQIDISYGTVRDSAVYEYFRAKGTNPLEQDSTFAELWRTISKNGGADNCVSSPSEGIRKAKKGNYAFLWDVAVVEYAALTDDDCSVTVIGNSVSSKGYGIALQHGSPYRDLFSQRILELQDTGDLDVLKQKWWPHLGRCDLTSSASAQADGKALKLHSFAGVFCILAIGLLLACLVAALELWWNSNRCHQETPKESGCSMSSARGPFPTLPRPCASTLTWREQL
;
A
#
# COMPACT_ATOMS: atom_id res chain seq x y z
N ALA A 1 8.35 16.99 -31.23
CA ALA A 1 7.53 16.67 -30.03
C ALA A 1 6.86 15.31 -30.15
N VAL A 2 6.13 15.05 -31.24
CA VAL A 2 5.50 13.73 -31.53
C VAL A 2 6.55 12.63 -31.73
N GLU A 3 7.59 12.89 -32.53
CA GLU A 3 8.69 11.94 -32.77
C GLU A 3 9.59 11.69 -31.54
N THR A 4 9.52 12.57 -30.54
CA THR A 4 10.37 12.51 -29.34
C THR A 4 9.61 12.01 -28.10
N ASN A 5 8.39 11.50 -28.24
CA ASN A 5 7.51 11.06 -27.14
C ASN A 5 7.30 12.11 -26.01
N LEU A 6 7.51 13.39 -26.32
CA LEU A 6 7.31 14.49 -25.37
C LEU A 6 5.87 15.04 -25.41
N ALA A 7 5.03 14.55 -26.33
CA ALA A 7 3.64 14.95 -26.50
C ALA A 7 2.70 13.81 -26.10
N SER A 8 1.81 14.07 -25.14
CA SER A 8 0.73 13.17 -24.72
C SER A 8 -0.62 13.71 -25.19
N LYS A 9 -1.67 12.87 -25.21
CA LYS A 9 -3.06 13.33 -25.40
C LYS A 9 -3.51 14.30 -24.30
N ASP A 10 -2.80 14.35 -23.17
CA ASP A 10 -3.06 15.28 -22.06
C ASP A 10 -2.32 16.61 -22.19
N SER A 11 -1.43 16.75 -23.17
CA SER A 11 -0.68 18.00 -23.39
C SER A 11 -1.62 19.13 -23.84
N HIS A 12 -1.41 20.34 -23.31
CA HIS A 12 -2.11 21.55 -23.73
C HIS A 12 -1.13 22.50 -24.39
N TRP A 13 -1.38 22.81 -25.65
CA TRP A 13 -0.58 23.71 -26.46
C TRP A 13 -1.24 25.09 -26.53
N VAL A 14 -0.47 26.14 -26.28
CA VAL A 14 -0.88 27.52 -26.53
C VAL A 14 -0.06 28.05 -27.69
N PHE A 15 -0.73 28.33 -28.79
CA PHE A 15 -0.12 28.86 -30.00
C PHE A 15 -0.49 30.33 -30.15
N VAL A 16 0.52 31.20 -30.12
CA VAL A 16 0.35 32.65 -30.24
C VAL A 16 0.98 33.05 -31.56
N ASN A 17 0.13 33.37 -32.54
CA ASN A 17 0.56 33.88 -33.82
C ASN A 17 -0.49 34.87 -34.33
N GLU A 18 -0.07 36.11 -34.55
CA GLU A 18 -0.97 37.19 -34.96
C GLU A 18 -1.57 36.93 -36.35
N GLU A 19 -0.82 36.29 -37.25
CA GLU A 19 -1.14 36.15 -38.69
C GLU A 19 -1.76 34.80 -39.08
N ILE A 20 -2.00 33.88 -38.13
CA ILE A 20 -2.43 32.51 -38.49
C ILE A 20 -3.83 32.48 -39.14
N SER A 21 -3.91 31.84 -40.31
CA SER A 21 -5.13 31.75 -41.12
C SER A 21 -6.02 30.57 -40.71
N ASP A 22 -7.33 30.66 -40.96
CA ASP A 22 -8.27 29.55 -40.67
C ASP A 22 -7.83 28.16 -41.20
N PRO A 23 -7.36 28.00 -42.46
CA PRO A 23 -6.90 26.70 -42.94
C PRO A 23 -5.64 26.19 -42.23
N GLU A 24 -4.68 27.06 -41.92
CA GLU A 24 -3.48 26.66 -41.16
C GLU A 24 -3.84 26.22 -39.74
N ILE A 25 -4.82 26.88 -39.13
CA ILE A 25 -5.29 26.47 -37.81
C ILE A 25 -5.94 25.08 -37.87
N LEU A 26 -6.78 24.82 -38.88
CA LEU A 26 -7.42 23.52 -39.05
C LEU A 26 -6.38 22.40 -39.25
N ASP A 27 -5.35 22.63 -40.06
CA ASP A 27 -4.24 21.68 -40.24
C ASP A 27 -3.47 21.43 -38.94
N LEU A 28 -3.25 22.49 -38.16
CA LEU A 28 -2.57 22.42 -36.87
C LEU A 28 -3.40 21.65 -35.83
N VAL A 29 -4.72 21.85 -35.83
CA VAL A 29 -5.68 21.14 -34.96
C VAL A 29 -5.76 19.65 -35.32
N HIS A 30 -5.76 19.31 -36.61
CA HIS A 30 -5.78 17.93 -37.07
C HIS A 30 -4.47 17.18 -36.75
N SER A 31 -3.33 17.86 -36.82
CA SER A 31 -2.01 17.27 -36.55
C SER A 31 -1.61 17.26 -35.07
N ALA A 32 -2.17 18.15 -34.24
CA ALA A 32 -1.80 18.26 -32.83
C ALA A 32 -2.25 17.04 -32.02
N LEU A 33 -1.35 16.54 -31.16
CA LEU A 33 -1.67 15.62 -30.06
C LEU A 33 -1.99 16.45 -28.81
N GLY A 34 -3.19 16.27 -28.25
CA GLY A 34 -3.68 17.02 -27.10
C GLY A 34 -4.62 18.19 -27.43
N ARG A 35 -4.82 19.07 -26.44
CA ARG A 35 -5.67 20.26 -26.52
C ARG A 35 -4.87 21.44 -27.06
N MET A 36 -5.54 22.34 -27.78
CA MET A 36 -4.88 23.51 -28.34
C MET A 36 -5.71 24.78 -28.17
N THR A 37 -5.02 25.85 -27.78
CA THR A 37 -5.55 27.21 -27.72
C THR A 37 -4.75 28.06 -28.70
N VAL A 38 -5.44 28.75 -29.60
CA VAL A 38 -4.83 29.65 -30.59
C VAL A 38 -5.22 31.08 -30.25
N VAL A 39 -4.25 31.98 -30.26
CA VAL A 39 -4.46 33.42 -30.11
C VAL A 39 -4.02 34.11 -31.39
N ARG A 40 -4.93 34.85 -32.02
CA ARG A 40 -4.67 35.62 -33.24
C ARG A 40 -5.22 37.04 -33.15
N GLN A 41 -4.64 37.97 -33.92
CA GLN A 41 -5.14 39.33 -33.99
C GLN A 41 -6.36 39.40 -34.90
N ILE A 42 -7.37 40.19 -34.54
CA ILE A 42 -8.57 40.41 -35.36
C ILE A 42 -8.69 41.89 -35.76
N PHE A 43 -9.26 42.11 -36.95
CA PHE A 43 -9.56 43.44 -37.46
C PHE A 43 -11.07 43.61 -37.69
N PRO A 44 -11.63 44.81 -37.49
CA PRO A 44 -13.05 45.06 -37.67
C PRO A 44 -13.46 44.90 -39.14
N SER A 45 -14.31 43.89 -39.41
CA SER A 45 -14.84 43.59 -40.75
C SER A 45 -15.62 44.77 -41.35
N ALA A 46 -15.47 45.00 -42.66
CA ALA A 46 -16.13 46.09 -43.40
C ALA A 46 -17.64 45.89 -43.65
N LYS A 47 -18.28 44.91 -42.99
CA LYS A 47 -19.67 44.50 -43.29
C LYS A 47 -20.73 45.60 -43.07
N ASP A 48 -20.44 46.65 -42.30
CA ASP A 48 -21.43 47.69 -42.00
C ASP A 48 -21.44 48.89 -42.97
N ASN A 49 -20.49 49.02 -43.90
CA ASN A 49 -20.47 50.16 -44.84
C ASN A 49 -20.47 49.70 -46.30
N GLN A 50 -21.69 49.59 -46.86
CA GLN A 50 -22.01 49.34 -48.28
C GLN A 50 -21.33 50.30 -49.30
N LYS A 51 -20.54 51.28 -48.83
CA LYS A 51 -19.89 52.32 -49.64
C LYS A 51 -18.36 52.37 -49.53
N CYS A 52 -17.70 51.47 -48.77
CA CYS A 52 -16.23 51.50 -48.63
C CYS A 52 -15.67 52.88 -48.27
N MET A 53 -16.44 53.60 -47.45
CA MET A 53 -16.14 54.94 -46.98
C MET A 53 -15.96 54.86 -45.46
N ARG A 54 -14.82 55.31 -44.95
CA ARG A 54 -14.60 55.54 -43.51
C ARG A 54 -14.27 57.02 -43.32
N ASN A 55 -15.10 57.76 -42.59
CA ASN A 55 -14.91 59.19 -42.30
C ASN A 55 -14.49 60.04 -43.53
N ASN A 56 -15.31 60.04 -44.59
CA ASN A 56 -15.08 60.74 -45.87
C ASN A 56 -13.83 60.30 -46.67
N HIS A 57 -13.11 59.27 -46.24
CA HIS A 57 -12.04 58.65 -47.01
C HIS A 57 -12.57 57.47 -47.83
N ARG A 58 -12.42 57.53 -49.15
CA ARG A 58 -12.81 56.45 -50.06
C ARG A 58 -11.69 55.41 -50.11
N ILE A 59 -11.98 54.22 -49.58
CA ILE A 59 -11.09 53.05 -49.70
C ILE A 59 -11.28 52.48 -51.11
N SER A 60 -10.20 51.96 -51.71
CA SER A 60 -10.29 51.26 -53.01
C SER A 60 -11.33 50.14 -52.92
N SER A 61 -12.25 50.08 -53.88
CA SER A 61 -13.29 49.03 -53.91
C SER A 61 -12.70 47.63 -53.96
N LEU A 62 -11.50 47.46 -54.53
CA LEU A 62 -10.77 46.18 -54.57
C LEU A 62 -10.38 45.67 -53.17
N LEU A 63 -10.04 46.59 -52.26
CA LEU A 63 -9.65 46.26 -50.88
C LEU A 63 -10.86 46.00 -49.98
N CYS A 64 -12.06 46.03 -50.53
CA CYS A 64 -13.28 46.25 -49.79
C CYS A 64 -14.45 45.42 -50.33
N ASP A 65 -14.21 44.69 -51.42
CA ASP A 65 -15.11 43.71 -52.00
C ASP A 65 -15.06 42.41 -51.17
N PRO A 66 -16.17 42.00 -50.54
CA PRO A 66 -16.24 40.77 -49.77
C PRO A 66 -16.18 39.50 -50.65
N GLN A 67 -16.34 39.61 -51.98
CA GLN A 67 -16.37 38.43 -52.87
C GLN A 67 -15.00 37.83 -53.18
N GLU A 68 -13.89 38.58 -53.01
CA GLU A 68 -12.55 38.09 -53.35
C GLU A 68 -11.71 37.60 -52.17
N GLY A 69 -12.15 37.74 -50.90
CA GLY A 69 -11.40 37.23 -49.73
C GLY A 69 -9.97 37.81 -49.57
N TYR A 70 -9.59 38.78 -50.40
CA TYR A 70 -8.21 39.28 -50.53
C TYR A 70 -7.70 39.95 -49.25
N LEU A 71 -8.60 40.56 -48.46
CA LEU A 71 -8.28 41.12 -47.14
C LEU A 71 -7.91 40.06 -46.09
N GLN A 72 -8.43 38.83 -46.19
CA GLN A 72 -8.11 37.74 -45.26
C GLN A 72 -6.79 37.04 -45.63
N MET A 73 -6.29 37.25 -46.85
CA MET A 73 -4.97 36.75 -47.30
C MET A 73 -3.85 37.80 -47.20
N LEU A 74 -4.19 39.07 -46.93
CA LEU A 74 -3.21 40.12 -46.76
C LEU A 74 -2.49 39.95 -45.42
N GLN A 75 -1.16 39.90 -45.46
CA GLN A 75 -0.32 39.94 -44.27
C GLN A 75 -0.66 41.16 -43.41
N ILE A 76 -0.56 41.01 -42.08
CA ILE A 76 -0.90 42.07 -41.13
C ILE A 76 -0.01 43.30 -41.35
N SER A 77 1.25 43.06 -41.74
CA SER A 77 2.20 44.10 -42.14
C SER A 77 1.65 45.03 -43.24
N ASN A 78 0.91 44.50 -44.22
CA ASN A 78 0.34 45.29 -45.31
C ASN A 78 -0.83 46.17 -44.85
N LEU A 79 -1.63 45.68 -43.90
CA LEU A 79 -2.72 46.46 -43.29
C LEU A 79 -2.16 47.66 -42.51
N TYR A 80 -1.13 47.42 -41.70
CA TYR A 80 -0.45 48.50 -40.99
C TYR A 80 0.29 49.45 -41.92
N LEU A 81 0.84 48.98 -43.04
CA LEU A 81 1.50 49.84 -44.03
C LEU A 81 0.52 50.85 -44.62
N TYR A 82 -0.68 50.38 -44.99
CA TYR A 82 -1.74 51.25 -45.51
C TYR A 82 -2.14 52.32 -44.48
N ASP A 83 -2.39 51.90 -43.25
CA ASP A 83 -2.79 52.81 -42.17
C ASP A 83 -1.68 53.79 -41.78
N SER A 84 -0.42 53.36 -41.85
CA SER A 84 0.74 54.23 -41.63
C SER A 84 0.84 55.33 -42.67
N VAL A 85 0.62 55.01 -43.95
CA VAL A 85 0.60 56.02 -45.03
C VAL A 85 -0.58 56.98 -44.83
N LEU A 86 -1.75 56.48 -44.44
CA LEU A 86 -2.92 57.30 -44.15
C LEU A 86 -2.69 58.25 -42.96
N MET A 87 -2.06 57.76 -41.88
CA MET A 87 -1.71 58.56 -40.72
C MET A 87 -0.75 59.69 -41.09
N LEU A 88 0.31 59.36 -41.85
CA LEU A 88 1.28 60.35 -42.32
C LEU A 88 0.62 61.39 -43.23
N ALA A 89 -0.20 60.97 -44.19
CA ALA A 89 -0.92 61.88 -45.08
C ALA A 89 -1.83 62.85 -44.30
N ASN A 90 -2.56 62.36 -43.30
CA ASN A 90 -3.39 63.20 -42.43
C ASN A 90 -2.54 64.18 -41.59
N ALA A 91 -1.40 63.73 -41.07
CA ALA A 91 -0.47 64.60 -40.35
C ALA A 91 0.10 65.72 -41.24
N PHE A 92 0.48 65.40 -42.49
CA PHE A 92 0.90 66.41 -43.47
C PHE A 92 -0.23 67.38 -43.79
N HIS A 93 -1.44 66.88 -44.02
CA HIS A 93 -2.62 67.70 -44.31
C HIS A 93 -2.89 68.71 -43.18
N ARG A 94 -2.92 68.26 -41.92
CA ARG A 94 -3.10 69.13 -40.75
C ARG A 94 -1.99 70.18 -40.62
N LYS A 95 -0.73 69.82 -40.89
CA LYS A 95 0.39 70.78 -40.83
C LYS A 95 0.31 71.86 -41.90
N LEU A 96 -0.16 71.50 -43.10
CA LEU A 96 -0.38 72.43 -44.20
C LEU A 96 -1.55 73.37 -43.90
N GLU A 97 -2.64 72.84 -43.34
CA GLU A 97 -3.82 73.61 -42.92
C GLU A 97 -3.49 74.61 -41.80
N ASP A 98 -2.76 74.16 -40.78
CA ASP A 98 -2.31 74.97 -39.64
C ASP A 98 -1.27 76.05 -40.03
N ARG A 99 -0.76 76.03 -41.27
CA ARG A 99 0.38 76.84 -41.74
C ARG A 99 1.64 76.75 -40.87
N LYS A 100 1.78 75.65 -40.10
CA LYS A 100 2.90 75.37 -39.19
C LYS A 100 3.94 74.43 -39.82
N TRP A 101 3.98 74.39 -41.15
CA TRP A 101 4.93 73.59 -41.90
C TRP A 101 6.32 74.24 -41.89
N HIS A 102 7.34 73.48 -41.48
CA HIS A 102 8.74 73.89 -41.59
C HIS A 102 9.35 73.20 -42.82
N SER A 103 10.10 73.93 -43.65
CA SER A 103 10.79 73.33 -44.79
C SER A 103 11.73 72.20 -44.34
N MET A 104 11.72 71.09 -45.07
CA MET A 104 12.59 69.96 -44.80
C MET A 104 14.03 70.31 -45.17
N ALA A 105 14.98 69.94 -44.30
CA ALA A 105 16.41 70.11 -44.54
C ALA A 105 17.05 68.73 -44.75
N SER A 106 17.96 68.63 -45.73
CA SER A 106 18.78 67.42 -45.91
C SER A 106 19.75 67.27 -44.73
N LEU A 107 19.69 66.13 -44.05
CA LEU A 107 20.56 65.81 -42.90
C LEU A 107 21.56 64.71 -43.29
N ASN A 108 22.72 64.67 -42.62
CA ASN A 108 23.75 63.65 -42.82
C ASN A 108 24.04 62.93 -41.50
N CYS A 109 23.90 61.61 -41.49
CA CYS A 109 24.07 60.77 -40.29
C CYS A 109 25.53 60.62 -39.85
N ILE A 110 26.51 60.91 -40.73
CA ILE A 110 27.93 60.61 -40.51
C ILE A 110 28.66 61.73 -39.73
N ARG A 111 28.14 62.97 -39.79
CA ARG A 111 28.77 64.11 -39.10
C ARG A 111 28.26 64.21 -37.66
N LYS A 112 29.18 64.23 -36.68
CA LYS A 112 28.91 64.32 -35.23
C LYS A 112 28.09 65.54 -34.77
N SER A 113 27.85 66.54 -35.62
CA SER A 113 27.20 67.81 -35.24
C SER A 113 26.08 68.25 -36.21
N THR A 114 25.33 67.31 -36.78
CA THR A 114 24.11 67.68 -37.52
C THR A 114 23.01 68.12 -36.56
N LYS A 115 22.51 69.34 -36.76
CA LYS A 115 21.35 69.83 -36.01
C LYS A 115 20.10 69.08 -36.48
N PRO A 116 19.26 68.57 -35.57
CA PRO A 116 18.01 67.91 -35.95
C PRO A 116 17.10 68.89 -36.69
N TRP A 117 16.24 68.37 -37.56
CA TRP A 117 15.25 69.18 -38.26
C TRP A 117 14.34 69.88 -37.25
N ASN A 118 14.30 71.22 -37.29
CA ASN A 118 13.53 72.05 -36.35
C ASN A 118 12.03 71.69 -36.33
N GLY A 119 11.49 71.25 -37.47
CA GLY A 119 10.10 70.81 -37.59
C GLY A 119 9.83 69.37 -37.12
N GLY A 120 10.88 68.59 -36.84
CA GLY A 120 10.75 67.14 -36.57
C GLY A 120 9.93 66.81 -35.33
N ARG A 121 10.19 67.49 -34.19
CA ARG A 121 9.41 67.31 -32.95
C ARG A 121 7.95 67.72 -33.14
N SER A 122 7.74 68.87 -33.76
CA SER A 122 6.40 69.40 -34.07
C SER A 122 5.60 68.46 -34.98
N MET A 123 6.27 67.82 -35.96
CA MET A 123 5.66 66.82 -36.82
C MET A 123 5.32 65.54 -36.05
N LEU A 124 6.26 65.03 -35.24
CA LEU A 124 6.05 63.86 -34.40
C LEU A 124 4.87 64.05 -33.43
N ASP A 125 4.76 65.21 -32.79
CA ASP A 125 3.64 65.54 -31.91
C ASP A 125 2.29 65.56 -32.65
N THR A 126 2.30 65.92 -33.94
CA THR A 126 1.09 65.92 -34.77
C THR A 126 0.69 64.50 -35.19
N ILE A 127 1.68 63.64 -35.46
CA ILE A 127 1.45 62.22 -35.72
C ILE A 127 0.89 61.53 -34.47
N LYS A 128 1.46 61.81 -33.29
CA LYS A 128 0.99 61.24 -32.01
C LYS A 128 -0.44 61.67 -31.65
N LYS A 129 -0.81 62.91 -31.97
CA LYS A 129 -2.20 63.43 -31.82
C LYS A 129 -3.11 63.09 -33.01
N GLY A 130 -2.60 62.30 -33.96
CA GLY A 130 -3.34 61.85 -35.11
C GLY A 130 -4.38 60.81 -34.72
N HIS A 131 -5.60 60.96 -35.24
CA HIS A 131 -6.67 59.98 -35.10
C HIS A 131 -7.13 59.62 -36.51
N ILE A 132 -7.03 58.34 -36.87
CA ILE A 132 -7.48 57.82 -38.17
C ILE A 132 -8.37 56.60 -37.99
N THR A 133 -9.19 56.36 -39.01
CA THR A 133 -9.99 55.14 -39.16
C THR A 133 -9.57 54.44 -40.44
N GLY A 134 -8.58 53.55 -40.32
CA GLY A 134 -7.93 52.83 -41.43
C GLY A 134 -8.52 51.46 -41.70
N LEU A 135 -7.75 50.51 -42.23
CA LEU A 135 -8.13 49.09 -42.42
C LEU A 135 -8.07 48.31 -41.09
N THR A 136 -7.11 48.62 -40.22
CA THR A 136 -6.94 47.97 -38.91
C THR A 136 -7.99 48.41 -37.88
N GLY A 137 -8.75 49.47 -38.17
CA GLY A 137 -9.77 50.03 -37.29
C GLY A 137 -9.47 51.47 -36.93
N VAL A 138 -9.82 51.86 -35.69
CA VAL A 138 -9.42 53.15 -35.12
C VAL A 138 -7.96 53.05 -34.70
N MET A 139 -7.14 54.00 -35.11
CA MET A 139 -5.73 54.08 -34.71
C MET A 139 -5.47 55.43 -34.04
N GLU A 140 -4.99 55.34 -32.81
CA GLU A 140 -4.63 56.45 -31.93
C GLU A 140 -3.37 56.06 -31.15
N PHE A 141 -2.53 57.02 -30.81
CA PHE A 141 -1.35 56.78 -29.98
C PHE A 141 -1.56 57.29 -28.57
N ARG A 142 -1.34 56.41 -27.58
CA ARG A 142 -1.22 56.79 -26.17
C ARG A 142 0.07 57.57 -25.92
N GLU A 143 0.25 58.08 -24.70
CA GLU A 143 1.48 58.78 -24.30
C GLU A 143 2.74 57.90 -24.45
N ASP A 144 2.59 56.59 -24.25
CA ASP A 144 3.62 55.56 -24.47
C ASP A 144 3.83 55.18 -25.94
N SER A 145 3.10 55.82 -26.88
CA SER A 145 3.10 55.54 -28.32
C SER A 145 2.53 54.16 -28.70
N SER A 146 1.75 53.52 -27.82
CA SER A 146 1.01 52.29 -28.13
C SER A 146 -0.36 52.57 -28.75
N ASN A 147 -0.89 51.61 -29.51
CA ASN A 147 -2.26 51.65 -30.02
C ASN A 147 -3.21 50.93 -29.02
N PRO A 148 -4.21 51.62 -28.45
CA PRO A 148 -5.14 51.00 -27.49
C PRO A 148 -6.18 50.09 -28.15
N TYR A 149 -6.47 50.23 -29.44
CA TYR A 149 -7.59 49.54 -30.08
C TYR A 149 -7.21 48.17 -30.68
N VAL A 150 -6.19 47.51 -30.14
CA VAL A 150 -5.77 46.18 -30.58
C VAL A 150 -6.70 45.12 -29.99
N GLN A 151 -7.23 44.26 -30.84
CA GLN A 151 -8.15 43.19 -30.45
C GLN A 151 -7.59 41.83 -30.86
N PHE A 152 -7.64 40.88 -29.94
CA PHE A 152 -7.28 39.48 -30.18
C PHE A 152 -8.49 38.58 -30.01
N GLU A 153 -8.55 37.49 -30.78
CA GLU A 153 -9.46 36.41 -30.48
C GLU A 153 -8.72 35.17 -30.01
N ILE A 154 -9.36 34.49 -29.06
CA ILE A 154 -8.85 33.27 -28.46
C ILE A 154 -9.77 32.14 -28.88
N LEU A 155 -9.18 31.17 -29.57
CA LEU A 155 -9.83 30.01 -30.12
C LEU A 155 -9.37 28.77 -29.37
N GLY A 156 -10.26 27.81 -29.18
CA GLY A 156 -9.98 26.56 -28.50
C GLY A 156 -10.50 25.37 -29.28
N THR A 157 -9.76 24.27 -29.24
CA THR A 157 -10.19 23.00 -29.84
C THR A 157 -11.47 22.50 -29.19
N THR A 158 -12.44 22.09 -30.01
CA THR A 158 -13.64 21.38 -29.60
C THR A 158 -13.70 20.02 -30.27
N TYR A 159 -14.22 19.02 -29.55
CA TYR A 159 -14.37 17.67 -30.08
C TYR A 159 -15.81 17.51 -30.54
N SER A 160 -16.01 17.35 -31.85
CA SER A 160 -17.31 17.09 -32.47
C SER A 160 -17.39 15.64 -32.94
N GLU A 161 -18.48 14.95 -32.61
CA GLU A 161 -18.68 13.52 -32.90
C GLU A 161 -18.72 13.21 -34.40
N THR A 162 -19.11 14.17 -35.25
CA THR A 162 -19.33 13.95 -36.69
C THR A 162 -18.19 14.44 -37.59
N PHE A 163 -17.38 15.41 -37.14
CA PHE A 163 -16.37 16.08 -37.99
C PHE A 163 -14.94 16.01 -37.44
N GLY A 164 -14.72 15.39 -36.28
CA GLY A 164 -13.39 15.32 -35.66
C GLY A 164 -13.08 16.54 -34.80
N LYS A 165 -11.79 16.88 -34.69
CA LYS A 165 -11.35 18.05 -33.92
C LYS A 165 -11.68 19.31 -34.71
N ASP A 166 -12.52 20.16 -34.15
CA ASP A 166 -12.91 21.45 -34.72
C ASP A 166 -12.45 22.58 -33.78
N MET A 167 -12.64 23.83 -34.17
CA MET A 167 -12.22 24.97 -33.37
C MET A 167 -13.34 25.96 -33.12
N ARG A 168 -13.47 26.41 -31.87
CA ARG A 168 -14.49 27.38 -31.45
C ARG A 168 -13.86 28.63 -30.87
N LYS A 169 -14.52 29.77 -31.06
CA LYS A 169 -14.18 31.01 -30.37
C LYS A 169 -14.56 30.91 -28.89
N LEU A 170 -13.56 31.07 -28.01
CA LEU A 170 -13.73 31.03 -26.56
C LEU A 170 -13.94 32.43 -25.99
N ALA A 171 -13.12 33.38 -26.43
CA ALA A 171 -13.12 34.74 -25.92
C ALA A 171 -12.51 35.74 -26.91
N THR A 172 -12.76 37.02 -26.65
CA THR A 172 -12.05 38.15 -27.27
C THR A 172 -11.27 38.89 -26.20
N TRP A 173 -10.10 39.43 -26.53
CA TRP A 173 -9.31 40.26 -25.64
C TRP A 173 -9.10 41.64 -26.24
N ASP A 174 -9.22 42.66 -25.40
CA ASP A 174 -9.04 44.07 -25.72
C ASP A 174 -8.07 44.70 -24.70
N SER A 175 -7.24 45.66 -25.13
CA SER A 175 -6.28 46.36 -24.26
C SER A 175 -6.96 47.10 -23.10
N GLU A 176 -8.19 47.60 -23.28
CA GLU A 176 -8.88 48.37 -22.23
C GLU A 176 -9.79 47.52 -21.36
N LYS A 177 -10.53 46.61 -21.98
CA LYS A 177 -11.56 45.79 -21.31
C LYS A 177 -11.03 44.45 -20.83
N GLY A 178 -9.81 44.08 -21.23
CA GLY A 178 -9.23 42.77 -20.95
C GLY A 178 -9.98 41.65 -21.66
N LEU A 179 -10.05 40.49 -21.00
CA LEU A 179 -10.70 39.29 -21.52
C LEU A 179 -12.24 39.43 -21.46
N ASN A 180 -12.87 39.49 -22.62
CA ASN A 180 -14.31 39.42 -22.79
C ASN A 180 -14.71 38.02 -23.28
N GLY A 181 -15.15 37.18 -22.34
CA GLY A 181 -15.52 35.78 -22.57
C GLY A 181 -15.13 34.88 -21.39
N SER A 182 -15.24 33.57 -21.56
CA SER A 182 -14.75 32.60 -20.58
C SER A 182 -13.80 31.63 -21.24
N LEU A 183 -12.59 31.51 -20.68
CA LEU A 183 -11.61 30.49 -21.05
C LEU A 183 -11.88 29.16 -20.34
N GLN A 184 -12.74 29.16 -19.31
CA GLN A 184 -13.22 27.92 -18.73
C GLN A 184 -14.17 27.26 -19.72
N GLU A 185 -13.77 26.07 -20.19
CA GLU A 185 -14.76 25.11 -20.64
C GLU A 185 -15.75 24.93 -19.50
N ARG A 186 -17.03 25.23 -19.73
CA ARG A 186 -18.06 24.85 -18.77
C ARG A 186 -17.81 23.40 -18.38
N PRO A 187 -17.79 23.06 -17.08
CA PRO A 187 -17.54 21.68 -16.67
C PRO A 187 -18.48 20.79 -17.47
N MET A 188 -17.90 19.85 -18.21
CA MET A 188 -18.65 18.87 -19.01
C MET A 188 -19.55 17.95 -18.15
N GLY A 189 -19.71 18.24 -16.85
CA GLY A 189 -20.68 17.60 -15.97
C GLY A 189 -22.15 17.77 -16.41
N SER A 190 -22.46 18.64 -17.38
CA SER A 190 -23.80 18.70 -17.98
C SER A 190 -24.02 17.77 -19.18
N ARG A 191 -23.00 17.07 -19.69
CA ARG A 191 -23.14 16.20 -20.89
C ARG A 191 -23.67 14.79 -20.60
N LEU A 192 -23.59 14.33 -19.36
CA LEU A 192 -24.02 12.98 -18.96
C LEU A 192 -25.38 12.97 -18.24
N GLN A 193 -25.97 14.15 -17.98
CA GLN A 193 -27.25 14.26 -17.30
C GLN A 193 -28.37 13.63 -18.13
N GLY A 194 -28.96 12.55 -17.60
CA GLY A 194 -30.04 11.80 -18.25
C GLY A 194 -29.60 10.70 -19.22
N LEU A 195 -28.29 10.50 -19.42
CA LEU A 195 -27.76 9.37 -20.20
C LEU A 195 -27.87 8.08 -19.36
N THR A 196 -28.22 6.95 -19.99
CA THR A 196 -28.19 5.62 -19.35
C THR A 196 -27.09 4.78 -19.96
N LEU A 197 -26.05 4.48 -19.17
CA LEU A 197 -24.88 3.68 -19.60
C LEU A 197 -25.08 2.19 -19.31
N LYS A 198 -24.67 1.34 -20.25
CA LYS A 198 -24.63 -0.12 -20.04
C LYS A 198 -23.32 -0.52 -19.40
N VAL A 199 -23.39 -1.08 -18.19
CA VAL A 199 -22.23 -1.45 -17.39
C VAL A 199 -22.14 -2.98 -17.30
N VAL A 200 -21.03 -3.55 -17.77
CA VAL A 200 -20.73 -4.97 -17.57
C VAL A 200 -19.87 -5.17 -16.33
N THR A 201 -20.12 -6.25 -15.60
CA THR A 201 -19.37 -6.59 -14.39
C THR A 201 -19.09 -8.08 -14.25
N VAL A 202 -18.18 -8.44 -13.35
CA VAL A 202 -17.87 -9.81 -12.90
C VAL A 202 -18.02 -9.84 -11.39
N LEU A 203 -18.62 -10.92 -10.90
CA LEU A 203 -18.81 -11.15 -9.46
C LEU A 203 -17.47 -11.49 -8.81
N GLU A 204 -17.05 -10.68 -7.86
CA GLU A 204 -15.83 -10.85 -7.07
C GLU A 204 -16.02 -10.17 -5.73
N GLU A 205 -15.92 -10.92 -4.63
CA GLU A 205 -16.10 -10.37 -3.29
C GLU A 205 -14.82 -9.66 -2.82
N PRO A 206 -14.88 -8.44 -2.25
CA PRO A 206 -16.04 -7.61 -1.93
C PRO A 206 -16.35 -6.51 -2.96
N PHE A 207 -15.77 -6.58 -4.17
CA PHE A 207 -15.92 -5.56 -5.20
C PHE A 207 -17.33 -5.52 -5.78
N VAL A 208 -17.88 -6.67 -6.16
CA VAL A 208 -19.22 -6.85 -6.71
C VAL A 208 -19.81 -8.17 -6.25
N MET A 209 -20.91 -8.07 -5.52
CA MET A 209 -21.64 -9.17 -4.91
C MET A 209 -23.12 -9.03 -5.23
N VAL A 210 -23.83 -10.15 -5.27
CA VAL A 210 -25.29 -10.14 -5.40
C VAL A 210 -25.87 -9.89 -4.01
N ALA A 211 -26.72 -8.86 -3.88
CA ALA A 211 -27.50 -8.67 -2.67
C ALA A 211 -28.56 -9.78 -2.56
N GLU A 212 -28.87 -10.21 -1.34
CA GLU A 212 -29.94 -11.19 -1.13
C GLU A 212 -31.26 -10.59 -1.60
N ASN A 213 -31.82 -11.17 -2.67
CA ASN A 213 -33.08 -10.71 -3.23
C ASN A 213 -34.25 -11.34 -2.48
N ILE A 214 -35.18 -10.50 -2.06
CA ILE A 214 -36.56 -10.91 -1.76
C ILE A 214 -37.20 -11.27 -3.12
N LEU A 215 -37.86 -12.43 -3.18
CA LEU A 215 -38.42 -13.03 -4.40
C LEU A 215 -39.17 -11.98 -5.27
N GLY A 216 -38.76 -11.79 -6.53
CA GLY A 216 -39.46 -10.94 -7.51
C GLY A 216 -38.85 -9.57 -7.82
N GLN A 217 -37.78 -9.14 -7.14
CA GLN A 217 -37.04 -7.91 -7.47
C GLN A 217 -35.86 -8.17 -8.43
N PRO A 218 -35.47 -7.19 -9.27
CA PRO A 218 -34.26 -7.28 -10.10
C PRO A 218 -33.02 -7.54 -9.23
N LYS A 219 -32.03 -8.27 -9.76
CA LYS A 219 -30.77 -8.56 -9.06
C LYS A 219 -30.08 -7.26 -8.69
N ARG A 220 -30.01 -6.96 -7.40
CA ARG A 220 -29.29 -5.79 -6.91
C ARG A 220 -27.85 -6.17 -6.62
N TYR A 221 -26.90 -5.42 -7.18
CA TYR A 221 -25.49 -5.60 -6.91
C TYR A 221 -25.06 -4.70 -5.74
N LYS A 222 -24.14 -5.18 -4.92
CA LYS A 222 -23.52 -4.44 -3.81
C LYS A 222 -22.02 -4.72 -3.79
N GLY A 223 -21.19 -3.78 -3.37
CA GLY A 223 -19.75 -3.98 -3.27
C GLY A 223 -18.97 -2.68 -3.43
N PHE A 224 -17.66 -2.73 -3.22
CA PHE A 224 -16.80 -1.54 -3.31
C PHE A 224 -16.85 -0.88 -4.69
N SER A 225 -16.73 -1.66 -5.76
CA SER A 225 -16.83 -1.13 -7.13
C SER A 225 -18.21 -0.54 -7.43
N ILE A 226 -19.27 -1.07 -6.82
CA ILE A 226 -20.63 -0.55 -6.98
C ILE A 226 -20.78 0.79 -6.26
N ASP A 227 -20.27 0.91 -5.03
CA ASP A 227 -20.30 2.18 -4.29
C ASP A 227 -19.50 3.27 -5.04
N VAL A 228 -18.36 2.92 -5.65
CA VAL A 228 -17.59 3.83 -6.52
C VAL A 228 -18.40 4.23 -7.75
N LEU A 229 -19.07 3.28 -8.41
CA LEU A 229 -19.93 3.55 -9.56
C LEU A 229 -21.09 4.49 -9.19
N ASP A 230 -21.72 4.27 -8.03
CA ASP A 230 -22.81 5.11 -7.51
C ASP A 230 -22.33 6.54 -7.20
N ALA A 231 -21.14 6.68 -6.61
CA ALA A 231 -20.53 7.98 -6.36
C ALA A 231 -20.26 8.75 -7.67
N LEU A 232 -19.76 8.04 -8.69
CA LEU A 232 -19.53 8.60 -10.03
C LEU A 232 -20.84 8.96 -10.72
N ALA A 233 -21.85 8.09 -10.66
CA ALA A 233 -23.18 8.33 -11.21
C ALA A 233 -23.85 9.56 -10.59
N LYS A 234 -23.76 9.71 -9.27
CA LYS A 234 -24.29 10.87 -8.55
C LYS A 234 -23.56 12.16 -8.92
N ALA A 235 -22.25 12.12 -9.07
CA ALA A 235 -21.45 13.30 -9.37
C ALA A 235 -21.57 13.77 -10.83
N LEU A 236 -21.61 12.82 -11.78
CA LEU A 236 -21.69 13.10 -13.21
C LEU A 236 -23.14 13.16 -13.73
N GLY A 237 -24.12 12.71 -12.95
CA GLY A 237 -25.54 12.80 -13.26
C GLY A 237 -26.07 11.76 -14.26
N PHE A 238 -25.34 10.67 -14.52
CA PHE A 238 -25.78 9.58 -15.39
C PHE A 238 -26.57 8.50 -14.62
N LYS A 239 -27.39 7.76 -15.36
CA LYS A 239 -27.99 6.50 -14.91
C LYS A 239 -27.24 5.33 -15.52
N TYR A 240 -27.32 4.15 -14.91
CA TYR A 240 -26.66 2.98 -15.45
C TYR A 240 -27.51 1.71 -15.30
N GLU A 241 -27.34 0.80 -16.24
CA GLU A 241 -27.88 -0.57 -16.20
C GLU A 241 -26.71 -1.54 -16.10
N ILE A 242 -26.64 -2.26 -14.97
CA ILE A 242 -25.55 -3.20 -14.70
C ILE A 242 -25.96 -4.63 -14.98
N TYR A 243 -25.09 -5.40 -15.64
CA TYR A 243 -25.27 -6.82 -15.86
C TYR A 243 -23.96 -7.60 -15.74
N GLN A 244 -24.06 -8.87 -15.39
CA GLN A 244 -22.91 -9.75 -15.27
C GLN A 244 -22.48 -10.27 -16.65
N ALA A 245 -21.17 -10.31 -16.90
CA ALA A 245 -20.60 -10.94 -18.09
C ALA A 245 -21.08 -12.39 -18.25
N PRO A 246 -21.53 -12.83 -19.45
CA PRO A 246 -22.12 -14.17 -19.64
C PRO A 246 -21.19 -15.33 -19.28
N ASP A 247 -19.88 -15.16 -19.48
CA ASP A 247 -18.86 -16.15 -19.19
C ASP A 247 -18.26 -16.00 -17.77
N GLY A 248 -18.63 -14.94 -17.04
CA GLY A 248 -18.13 -14.64 -15.70
C GLY A 248 -16.63 -14.37 -15.62
N ARG A 249 -15.97 -14.02 -16.74
CA ARG A 249 -14.52 -13.78 -16.79
C ARG A 249 -14.20 -12.30 -17.00
N TYR A 250 -13.03 -11.87 -16.52
CA TYR A 250 -12.55 -10.50 -16.73
C TYR A 250 -12.21 -10.22 -18.19
N GLY A 251 -11.58 -11.18 -18.86
CA GLY A 251 -11.14 -11.08 -20.25
C GLY A 251 -9.65 -11.35 -20.40
N HIS A 252 -9.33 -12.30 -21.28
CA HIS A 252 -8.00 -12.70 -21.71
C HIS A 252 -8.01 -12.92 -23.23
N GLN A 253 -6.87 -12.70 -23.89
CA GLN A 253 -6.74 -12.90 -25.32
C GLN A 253 -6.69 -14.40 -25.65
N LEU A 254 -7.64 -14.87 -26.46
CA LEU A 254 -7.67 -16.24 -26.96
C LEU A 254 -6.62 -16.43 -28.08
N HIS A 255 -6.28 -17.69 -28.39
CA HIS A 255 -5.31 -18.01 -29.46
C HIS A 255 -5.70 -17.47 -30.84
N ASN A 256 -6.99 -17.22 -31.07
CA ASN A 256 -7.56 -16.65 -32.30
C ASN A 256 -7.59 -15.11 -32.28
N THR A 257 -6.76 -14.47 -31.44
CA THR A 257 -6.67 -13.02 -31.17
C THR A 257 -7.94 -12.33 -30.66
N SER A 258 -9.05 -13.06 -30.52
CA SER A 258 -10.30 -12.54 -29.94
C SER A 258 -10.22 -12.46 -28.42
N TRP A 259 -11.07 -11.62 -27.83
CA TRP A 259 -11.14 -11.41 -26.39
C TRP A 259 -12.48 -11.92 -25.85
N ASN A 260 -12.43 -12.59 -24.69
CA ASN A 260 -13.61 -12.97 -23.93
C ASN A 260 -13.85 -12.01 -22.75
N GLY A 261 -14.80 -12.35 -21.88
CA GLY A 261 -15.07 -11.61 -20.65
C GLY A 261 -15.63 -10.21 -20.85
N MET A 262 -15.50 -9.40 -19.81
CA MET A 262 -15.86 -7.98 -19.84
C MET A 262 -15.15 -7.21 -20.96
N ILE A 263 -13.87 -7.52 -21.22
CA ILE A 263 -13.11 -6.90 -22.30
C ILE A 263 -13.73 -7.23 -23.67
N GLY A 264 -14.14 -8.48 -23.90
CA GLY A 264 -14.84 -8.90 -25.12
C GLY A 264 -16.18 -8.18 -25.32
N GLU A 265 -16.94 -7.94 -24.24
CA GLU A 265 -18.21 -7.18 -24.30
C GLU A 265 -18.00 -5.70 -24.67
N LEU A 266 -16.92 -5.07 -24.17
CA LEU A 266 -16.53 -3.70 -24.54
C LEU A 266 -16.09 -3.61 -26.01
N ILE A 267 -15.27 -4.55 -26.49
CA ILE A 267 -14.83 -4.59 -27.88
C ILE A 267 -16.03 -4.82 -28.83
N SER A 268 -16.96 -5.68 -28.41
CA SER A 268 -18.21 -5.95 -29.14
C SER A 268 -19.22 -4.78 -29.07
N LYS A 269 -18.92 -3.71 -28.35
CA LYS A 269 -19.80 -2.55 -28.08
C LYS A 269 -21.16 -2.96 -27.47
N ARG A 270 -21.19 -4.06 -26.71
CA ARG A 270 -22.39 -4.51 -25.97
C ARG A 270 -22.51 -3.85 -24.60
N ALA A 271 -21.39 -3.38 -24.05
CA ALA A 271 -21.33 -2.54 -22.86
C ALA A 271 -20.58 -1.24 -23.18
N ASP A 272 -20.92 -0.16 -22.48
CA ASP A 272 -20.23 1.14 -22.57
C ASP A 272 -19.07 1.23 -21.57
N LEU A 273 -19.26 0.58 -20.42
CA LEU A 273 -18.35 0.59 -19.28
C LEU A 273 -18.19 -0.82 -18.71
N ALA A 274 -17.01 -1.15 -18.21
CA ALA A 274 -16.81 -2.33 -17.38
C ALA A 274 -16.18 -1.94 -16.04
N ILE A 275 -16.78 -2.44 -14.96
CA ILE A 275 -16.30 -2.17 -13.60
C ILE A 275 -16.42 -3.44 -12.74
N SER A 276 -15.32 -3.78 -12.08
CA SER A 276 -15.16 -4.86 -11.09
C SER A 276 -13.72 -4.73 -10.55
N ALA A 277 -13.12 -5.76 -9.96
CA ALA A 277 -11.69 -5.83 -9.64
C ALA A 277 -10.80 -5.97 -10.89
N ILE A 278 -11.06 -5.22 -11.96
CA ILE A 278 -10.31 -5.31 -13.22
C ILE A 278 -8.98 -4.58 -13.12
N THR A 279 -7.89 -5.36 -13.14
CA THR A 279 -6.53 -4.82 -13.16
C THR A 279 -6.20 -4.20 -14.53
N ILE A 280 -5.60 -3.00 -14.51
CA ILE A 280 -5.03 -2.36 -15.69
C ILE A 280 -3.76 -3.11 -16.09
N THR A 281 -3.75 -3.70 -17.29
CA THR A 281 -2.57 -4.37 -17.87
C THR A 281 -2.29 -3.86 -19.27
N PRO A 282 -1.02 -3.85 -19.74
CA PRO A 282 -0.68 -3.37 -21.08
C PRO A 282 -1.45 -4.08 -22.20
N GLU A 283 -1.70 -5.38 -22.06
CA GLU A 283 -2.41 -6.18 -23.05
C GLU A 283 -3.87 -5.71 -23.18
N ARG A 284 -4.53 -5.40 -22.05
CA ARG A 284 -5.91 -4.89 -22.03
C ARG A 284 -5.98 -3.44 -22.51
N GLU A 285 -5.02 -2.61 -22.09
CA GLU A 285 -4.95 -1.18 -22.48
C GLU A 285 -4.72 -1.01 -23.99
N SER A 286 -4.19 -2.02 -24.67
CA SER A 286 -4.04 -2.02 -26.14
C SER A 286 -5.37 -2.14 -26.90
N VAL A 287 -6.44 -2.64 -26.28
CA VAL A 287 -7.73 -2.92 -26.94
C VAL A 287 -8.92 -2.16 -26.34
N VAL A 288 -8.79 -1.66 -25.11
CA VAL A 288 -9.79 -0.84 -24.42
C VAL A 288 -9.08 0.31 -23.70
N ASP A 289 -9.82 1.38 -23.44
CA ASP A 289 -9.27 2.53 -22.71
C ASP A 289 -9.59 2.40 -21.23
N PHE A 290 -8.63 2.66 -20.35
CA PHE A 290 -8.85 2.69 -18.90
C PHE A 290 -8.95 4.11 -18.35
N SER A 291 -9.75 4.28 -17.31
CA SER A 291 -9.69 5.46 -16.44
C SER A 291 -8.41 5.46 -15.59
N LYS A 292 -8.17 6.57 -14.89
CA LYS A 292 -7.25 6.54 -13.73
C LYS A 292 -7.70 5.49 -12.72
N ARG A 293 -6.73 4.87 -12.04
CA ARG A 293 -6.99 3.82 -11.05
C ARG A 293 -7.71 4.41 -9.84
N TYR A 294 -8.73 3.71 -9.35
CA TYR A 294 -9.47 4.11 -8.14
C TYR A 294 -9.00 3.36 -6.89
N MET A 295 -8.20 2.31 -7.05
CA MET A 295 -7.58 1.58 -5.95
C MET A 295 -6.31 0.86 -6.45
N ASP A 296 -5.29 0.78 -5.61
CA ASP A 296 -4.04 0.07 -5.92
C ASP A 296 -4.22 -1.45 -5.82
N TYR A 297 -3.62 -2.17 -6.77
CA TYR A 297 -3.73 -3.63 -6.89
C TYR A 297 -2.41 -4.28 -6.48
N SER A 298 -2.39 -5.24 -5.58
CA SER A 298 -1.18 -5.98 -5.22
C SER A 298 -1.44 -7.49 -5.17
N VAL A 299 -0.37 -8.29 -5.31
CA VAL A 299 -0.43 -9.74 -5.17
C VAL A 299 0.12 -10.12 -3.80
N GLY A 300 -0.60 -10.99 -3.10
CA GLY A 300 -0.27 -11.48 -1.77
C GLY A 300 -0.33 -12.99 -1.69
N ILE A 301 0.05 -13.49 -0.51
CA ILE A 301 0.07 -14.91 -0.19
C ILE A 301 -0.96 -15.14 0.92
N LEU A 302 -1.95 -16.00 0.66
CA LEU A 302 -2.88 -16.49 1.67
C LEU A 302 -2.45 -17.90 2.11
N ILE A 303 -2.18 -18.05 3.41
CA ILE A 303 -1.80 -19.33 4.03
C ILE A 303 -2.62 -19.57 5.29
N LYS A 304 -2.72 -20.84 5.71
CA LYS A 304 -3.25 -21.18 7.03
C LYS A 304 -2.32 -20.59 8.11
N LYS A 305 -2.91 -19.95 9.12
CA LYS A 305 -2.19 -19.45 10.30
C LYS A 305 -1.52 -20.64 10.99
N PRO A 306 -0.21 -20.58 11.30
CA PRO A 306 0.44 -21.68 11.98
C PRO A 306 -0.12 -21.81 13.40
N GLU A 307 -0.38 -23.05 13.78
CA GLU A 307 -0.80 -23.39 15.13
C GLU A 307 0.42 -23.28 16.07
N GLU A 308 0.21 -22.69 17.25
CA GLU A 308 1.23 -22.66 18.31
C GLU A 308 1.60 -24.10 18.67
N LYS A 309 2.81 -24.54 18.32
CA LYS A 309 3.32 -25.84 18.73
C LYS A 309 3.54 -25.80 20.24
N ILE A 310 2.64 -26.44 20.99
CA ILE A 310 2.74 -26.54 22.45
C ILE A 310 3.89 -27.48 22.79
N SER A 311 5.01 -26.93 23.25
CA SER A 311 6.12 -27.72 23.78
C SER A 311 5.89 -28.02 25.26
N ILE A 312 5.62 -29.28 25.59
CA ILE A 312 5.41 -29.77 26.97
C ILE A 312 6.68 -29.56 27.84
N PHE A 313 7.83 -29.43 27.19
CA PHE A 313 9.15 -29.21 27.81
C PHE A 313 9.65 -27.76 27.70
N SER A 314 8.75 -26.78 27.51
CA SER A 314 9.11 -25.35 27.47
C SER A 314 9.93 -24.88 28.67
N LEU A 315 9.83 -25.58 29.81
CA LEU A 315 10.59 -25.30 31.04
C LEU A 315 12.11 -25.51 30.90
N PHE A 316 12.56 -26.40 30.00
CA PHE A 316 13.99 -26.65 29.76
C PHE A 316 14.58 -25.72 28.70
N ALA A 317 13.74 -25.07 27.89
CA ALA A 317 14.16 -24.16 26.82
C ALA A 317 15.00 -22.93 27.26
N PRO A 318 14.90 -22.39 28.49
CA PRO A 318 15.69 -21.22 28.90
C PRO A 318 17.21 -21.44 28.91
N PHE A 319 17.68 -22.69 28.98
CA PHE A 319 19.10 -23.01 28.87
C PHE A 319 19.33 -24.08 27.82
N ASP A 320 20.42 -23.94 27.08
CA ASP A 320 20.86 -24.97 26.14
C ASP A 320 21.23 -26.25 26.90
N PHE A 321 21.11 -27.40 26.25
CA PHE A 321 21.42 -28.71 26.83
C PHE A 321 22.85 -28.78 27.37
N ALA A 322 23.80 -28.11 26.71
CA ALA A 322 25.18 -28.02 27.17
C ALA A 322 25.31 -27.34 28.55
N VAL A 323 24.53 -26.29 28.82
CA VAL A 323 24.55 -25.58 30.11
C VAL A 323 23.96 -26.46 31.20
N TRP A 324 22.87 -27.17 30.90
CA TRP A 324 22.29 -28.16 31.81
C TRP A 324 23.27 -29.26 32.17
N ALA A 325 24.02 -29.78 31.19
CA ALA A 325 25.05 -30.79 31.41
C ALA A 325 26.18 -30.25 32.30
N CYS A 326 26.64 -29.01 32.10
CA CYS A 326 27.64 -28.37 32.94
C CYS A 326 27.17 -28.18 34.39
N ILE A 327 25.92 -27.77 34.60
CA ILE A 327 25.32 -27.65 35.95
C ILE A 327 25.27 -29.02 36.64
N ALA A 328 24.79 -30.05 35.93
CA ALA A 328 24.73 -31.41 36.45
C ALA A 328 26.12 -31.97 36.80
N ALA A 329 27.16 -31.62 36.03
CA ALA A 329 28.54 -32.00 36.31
C ALA A 329 29.17 -31.21 37.45
N ALA A 330 28.79 -29.94 37.66
CA ALA A 330 29.33 -29.10 38.71
C ALA A 330 28.95 -29.57 40.12
N ILE A 331 27.73 -30.10 40.29
CA ILE A 331 27.21 -30.62 41.57
C ILE A 331 28.12 -31.71 42.19
N PRO A 332 28.46 -32.82 41.49
CA PRO A 332 29.35 -33.83 42.03
C PRO A 332 30.79 -33.32 42.18
N VAL A 333 31.28 -32.44 41.30
CA VAL A 333 32.63 -31.86 41.41
C VAL A 333 32.80 -31.06 42.71
N VAL A 334 31.84 -30.17 43.01
CA VAL A 334 31.84 -29.39 44.26
C VAL A 334 31.58 -30.29 45.47
N GLY A 335 30.72 -31.31 45.33
CA GLY A 335 30.48 -32.33 46.35
C GLY A 335 31.74 -33.11 46.73
N VAL A 336 32.55 -33.53 45.75
CA VAL A 336 33.84 -34.20 45.97
C VAL A 336 34.83 -33.25 46.62
N LEU A 337 34.89 -31.98 46.20
CA LEU A 337 35.77 -30.99 46.80
C LEU A 337 35.45 -30.76 48.29
N ILE A 338 34.16 -30.66 48.63
CA ILE A 338 33.70 -30.54 50.02
C ILE A 338 34.01 -31.81 50.82
N PHE A 339 33.83 -33.00 50.22
CA PHE A 339 34.19 -34.26 50.85
C PHE A 339 35.69 -34.34 51.19
N VAL A 340 36.56 -33.95 50.25
CA VAL A 340 38.01 -33.90 50.46
C VAL A 340 38.38 -32.89 51.55
N LEU A 341 37.80 -31.68 51.54
CA LEU A 341 38.04 -30.67 52.56
C LEU A 341 37.58 -31.12 53.95
N ASN A 342 36.44 -31.81 54.05
CA ASN A 342 35.96 -32.40 55.31
C ASN A 342 36.88 -33.52 55.80
N ARG A 343 37.45 -34.34 54.90
CA ARG A 343 38.43 -35.39 55.25
C ARG A 343 39.76 -34.80 55.73
N ILE A 344 40.27 -33.77 55.06
CA ILE A 344 41.49 -33.06 55.48
C ILE A 344 41.30 -32.41 56.85
N GLN A 345 40.13 -31.81 57.10
CA GLN A 345 39.79 -31.25 58.40
C GLN A 345 39.64 -32.31 59.49
N ALA A 346 39.03 -33.47 59.18
CA ALA A 346 38.93 -34.59 60.11
C ALA A 346 40.32 -35.15 60.49
N VAL A 347 41.25 -35.22 59.53
CA VAL A 347 42.65 -35.62 59.78
C VAL A 347 43.39 -34.57 60.62
N ARG A 348 43.20 -33.27 60.37
CA ARG A 348 43.75 -32.18 61.20
C ARG A 348 43.17 -32.15 62.62
N ALA A 349 41.91 -32.52 62.79
CA ALA A 349 41.23 -32.51 64.10
C ALA A 349 41.68 -33.67 65.01
N GLN A 350 42.26 -34.74 64.46
CA GLN A 350 42.82 -35.85 65.26
C GLN A 350 44.01 -35.43 66.13
N SER A 351 44.61 -34.24 65.91
CA SER A 351 45.71 -33.73 66.74
C SER A 351 45.27 -32.97 68.01
N VAL A 352 43.96 -32.76 68.24
CA VAL A 352 43.42 -32.17 69.48
C VAL A 352 42.18 -32.97 69.90
N ALA A 353 42.23 -33.58 71.08
CA ALA A 353 41.23 -34.52 71.56
C ALA A 353 39.80 -33.94 71.65
N GLN A 354 38.94 -34.25 70.66
CA GLN A 354 37.49 -34.48 70.82
C GLN A 354 36.89 -35.07 69.52
N PRO A 355 36.24 -36.26 69.55
CA PRO A 355 35.53 -36.78 68.39
C PRO A 355 34.04 -36.37 68.44
N ARG A 356 33.63 -35.49 67.53
CA ARG A 356 32.26 -35.51 67.02
C ARG A 356 32.33 -35.80 65.52
N PRO A 357 31.90 -36.98 65.04
CA PRO A 357 31.68 -37.15 63.61
C PRO A 357 30.49 -36.26 63.25
N SER A 358 30.76 -35.09 62.68
CA SER A 358 29.72 -34.32 62.01
C SER A 358 29.14 -35.20 60.90
N ALA A 359 27.81 -35.34 60.85
CA ALA A 359 27.06 -36.18 59.92
C ALA A 359 27.32 -35.91 58.42
N SER A 360 28.20 -34.95 58.11
CA SER A 360 28.67 -34.47 56.80
C SER A 360 29.89 -35.21 56.23
N ALA A 361 30.36 -36.31 56.83
CA ALA A 361 31.60 -37.00 56.43
C ALA A 361 31.46 -38.05 55.32
N THR A 362 30.26 -38.30 54.81
CA THR A 362 30.01 -39.25 53.71
C THR A 362 29.89 -38.52 52.37
N LEU A 363 30.42 -39.09 51.29
CA LEU A 363 30.37 -38.49 49.95
C LEU A 363 28.92 -38.20 49.51
N HIS A 364 28.00 -39.11 49.81
CA HIS A 364 26.56 -38.93 49.54
C HIS A 364 25.99 -37.72 50.30
N SER A 365 26.30 -37.56 51.59
CA SER A 365 25.84 -36.39 52.37
C SER A 365 26.41 -35.07 51.83
N ALA A 366 27.66 -35.06 51.35
CA ALA A 366 28.28 -33.88 50.77
C ALA A 366 27.61 -33.48 49.44
N ILE A 367 27.35 -34.45 48.56
CA ILE A 367 26.63 -34.21 47.29
C ILE A 367 25.19 -33.75 47.57
N TRP A 368 24.51 -34.34 48.55
CA TRP A 368 23.15 -33.95 48.95
C TRP A 368 23.09 -32.51 49.48
N ILE A 369 24.09 -32.08 50.27
CA ILE A 369 24.19 -30.69 50.74
C ILE A 369 24.39 -29.72 49.56
N VAL A 370 25.26 -30.06 48.60
CA VAL A 370 25.51 -29.23 47.41
C VAL A 370 24.26 -29.12 46.54
N TYR A 371 23.55 -30.23 46.35
CA TYR A 371 22.26 -30.27 45.66
C TYR A 371 21.19 -29.46 46.39
N GLY A 372 21.04 -29.63 47.70
CA GLY A 372 20.07 -28.88 48.51
C GLY A 372 20.36 -27.37 48.54
N ALA A 373 21.64 -26.98 48.51
CA ALA A 373 22.04 -25.59 48.33
C ALA A 373 21.69 -25.06 46.93
N PHE A 374 21.82 -25.89 45.87
CA PHE A 374 21.46 -25.53 44.50
C PHE A 374 19.94 -25.28 44.34
N VAL A 375 19.11 -26.11 44.96
CA VAL A 375 17.63 -25.97 44.95
C VAL A 375 17.14 -24.94 45.98
N GLN A 376 18.04 -24.17 46.61
CA GLN A 376 17.75 -23.13 47.60
C GLN A 376 17.03 -23.62 48.87
N GLN A 377 17.09 -24.93 49.18
CA GLN A 377 16.43 -25.51 50.36
C GLN A 377 17.30 -25.55 51.61
N GLY A 378 18.61 -25.28 51.50
CA GLY A 378 19.52 -25.02 52.64
C GLY A 378 19.68 -26.20 53.63
N GLY A 379 20.87 -26.80 53.68
CA GLY A 379 21.20 -27.78 54.73
C GLY A 379 21.85 -27.12 55.95
N GLU A 380 21.56 -27.59 57.16
CA GLU A 380 22.29 -27.22 58.37
C GLU A 380 23.73 -27.78 58.30
N SER A 381 24.65 -27.07 57.65
CA SER A 381 26.06 -27.43 57.62
C SER A 381 26.88 -26.47 58.47
N SER A 382 27.42 -26.93 59.59
CA SER A 382 28.39 -26.17 60.38
C SER A 382 29.73 -26.08 59.62
N ALA A 383 29.95 -24.96 58.91
CA ALA A 383 31.21 -24.71 58.21
C ALA A 383 32.32 -24.29 59.20
N ASN A 384 33.09 -25.28 59.66
CA ASN A 384 34.09 -25.12 60.71
C ASN A 384 35.43 -24.52 60.23
N SER A 385 35.67 -24.42 58.92
CA SER A 385 36.92 -23.92 58.34
C SER A 385 36.71 -22.76 57.35
N VAL A 386 37.66 -21.81 57.32
CA VAL A 386 37.66 -20.69 56.37
C VAL A 386 37.66 -21.19 54.91
N ALA A 387 38.40 -22.25 54.58
CA ALA A 387 38.41 -22.82 53.23
C ALA A 387 37.04 -23.37 52.82
N MET A 388 36.34 -24.02 53.75
CA MET A 388 34.97 -24.53 53.53
C MET A 388 33.97 -23.39 53.33
N ARG A 389 34.14 -22.28 54.06
CA ARG A 389 33.30 -21.07 53.90
C ARG A 389 33.52 -20.39 52.54
N ILE A 390 34.75 -20.37 52.03
CA ILE A 390 35.04 -19.82 50.69
C ILE A 390 34.39 -20.68 49.60
N VAL A 391 34.52 -22.01 49.67
CA VAL A 391 33.90 -22.93 48.69
C VAL A 391 32.37 -22.88 48.75
N MET A 392 31.78 -22.86 49.95
CA MET A 392 30.33 -22.72 50.10
C MET A 392 29.84 -21.35 49.64
N GLY A 393 30.58 -20.27 49.96
CA GLY A 393 30.25 -18.91 49.54
C GLY A 393 30.32 -18.75 48.02
N SER A 394 31.32 -19.32 47.35
CA SER A 394 31.41 -19.31 45.88
C SER A 394 30.32 -20.16 45.24
N TRP A 395 29.98 -21.32 45.81
CA TRP A 395 28.87 -22.15 45.34
C TRP A 395 27.51 -21.47 45.48
N TRP A 396 27.28 -20.75 46.58
CA TRP A 396 26.06 -19.95 46.79
C TRP A 396 25.96 -18.81 45.78
N LEU A 397 27.05 -18.09 45.52
CA LEU A 397 27.08 -17.05 44.50
C LEU A 397 26.78 -17.62 43.10
N PHE A 398 27.40 -18.75 42.74
CA PHE A 398 27.14 -19.45 41.49
C PHE A 398 25.66 -19.86 41.36
N THR A 399 25.11 -20.49 42.40
CA THR A 399 23.70 -20.92 42.43
C THR A 399 22.75 -19.74 42.28
N LEU A 400 23.01 -18.63 42.98
CA LEU A 400 22.21 -17.41 42.90
C LEU A 400 22.19 -16.86 41.47
N ILE A 401 23.36 -16.75 40.83
CA ILE A 401 23.47 -16.27 39.44
C ILE A 401 22.71 -17.19 38.48
N VAL A 402 22.87 -18.50 38.60
CA VAL A 402 22.20 -19.47 37.72
C VAL A 402 20.68 -19.43 37.91
N CYS A 403 20.18 -19.40 39.15
CA CYS A 403 18.74 -19.33 39.43
C CYS A 403 18.13 -18.00 38.97
N SER A 404 18.84 -16.88 39.19
CA SER A 404 18.41 -15.57 38.73
C SER A 404 18.36 -15.49 37.19
N SER A 405 19.37 -16.01 36.51
CA SER A 405 19.41 -16.07 35.05
C SER A 405 18.31 -16.98 34.48
N TYR A 406 18.07 -18.13 35.11
CA TYR A 406 17.00 -19.04 34.73
C TYR A 406 15.62 -18.38 34.85
N THR A 407 15.33 -17.76 36.01
CA THR A 407 14.06 -17.08 36.25
C THR A 407 13.84 -15.90 35.32
N ALA A 408 14.89 -15.11 35.04
CA ALA A 408 14.84 -14.01 34.09
C ALA A 408 14.56 -14.49 32.65
N ASN A 409 15.28 -15.53 32.18
CA ASN A 409 15.09 -16.01 30.81
C ASN A 409 13.79 -16.80 30.64
N LEU A 410 13.34 -17.54 31.66
CA LEU A 410 12.02 -18.17 31.66
C LEU A 410 10.91 -17.12 31.58
N ALA A 411 11.01 -16.04 32.35
CA ALA A 411 10.05 -14.94 32.29
C ALA A 411 10.01 -14.29 30.88
N ALA A 412 11.18 -14.05 30.28
CA ALA A 412 11.28 -13.53 28.91
C ALA A 412 10.73 -14.51 27.86
N PHE A 413 10.94 -15.81 28.04
CA PHE A 413 10.43 -16.84 27.14
C PHE A 413 8.90 -16.96 27.22
N LEU A 414 8.33 -16.83 28.42
CA LEU A 414 6.88 -16.88 28.62
C LEU A 414 6.16 -15.63 28.12
N THR A 415 6.81 -14.46 28.13
CA THR A 415 6.24 -13.23 27.57
C THR A 415 6.29 -13.18 26.05
N VAL A 416 7.28 -13.84 25.42
CA VAL A 416 7.43 -13.89 23.96
C VAL A 416 6.97 -15.23 23.42
N SER A 417 5.66 -15.38 23.20
CA SER A 417 5.11 -16.48 22.40
C SER A 417 5.49 -16.24 20.93
N ARG A 418 6.62 -16.78 20.46
CA ARG A 418 7.02 -16.64 19.05
C ARG A 418 6.09 -17.47 18.17
N MET A 419 5.14 -16.81 17.53
CA MET A 419 4.50 -17.32 16.32
C MET A 419 5.52 -17.22 15.18
N ASP A 420 6.34 -18.25 15.00
CA ASP A 420 7.29 -18.29 13.87
C ASP A 420 6.52 -18.67 12.60
N ASN A 421 6.04 -17.67 11.85
CA ASN A 421 5.65 -17.85 10.45
C ASN A 421 6.93 -18.11 9.63
N PRO A 422 7.12 -19.31 9.05
CA PRO A 422 8.33 -19.61 8.27
C PRO A 422 8.37 -18.86 6.93
N ILE A 423 7.22 -18.34 6.46
CA ILE A 423 7.10 -17.62 5.19
C ILE A 423 6.64 -16.20 5.49
N ARG A 424 7.44 -15.20 5.09
CA ARG A 424 7.09 -13.78 5.19
C ARG A 424 7.20 -13.05 3.85
N THR A 425 7.90 -13.64 2.88
CA THR A 425 8.13 -13.05 1.57
C THR A 425 7.94 -14.08 0.46
N PHE A 426 7.78 -13.59 -0.77
CA PHE A 426 7.81 -14.44 -1.97
C PHE A 426 9.14 -15.21 -2.11
N GLN A 427 10.25 -14.64 -1.60
CA GLN A 427 11.56 -15.28 -1.60
C GLN A 427 11.63 -16.46 -0.63
N ASP A 428 10.99 -16.36 0.53
CA ASP A 428 10.91 -17.49 1.47
C ASP A 428 10.07 -18.62 0.88
N LEU A 429 8.98 -18.26 0.18
CA LEU A 429 8.10 -19.22 -0.49
C LEU A 429 8.79 -19.95 -1.65
N SER A 430 9.71 -19.30 -2.37
CA SER A 430 10.44 -19.93 -3.48
C SER A 430 11.56 -20.88 -3.03
N LYS A 431 12.16 -20.63 -1.87
CA LYS A 431 13.23 -21.47 -1.31
C LYS A 431 12.70 -22.74 -0.64
N GLN A 432 11.49 -22.70 -0.11
CA GLN A 432 10.87 -23.84 0.57
C GLN A 432 10.17 -24.80 -0.42
N ILE A 433 10.08 -26.08 -0.05
CA ILE A 433 9.49 -27.15 -0.89
C ILE A 433 8.26 -27.79 -0.20
N ASP A 434 8.06 -27.56 1.09
CA ASP A 434 7.06 -28.25 1.91
C ASP A 434 5.62 -27.84 1.59
N ILE A 435 5.42 -26.58 1.21
CA ILE A 435 4.11 -25.99 0.92
C ILE A 435 3.97 -25.79 -0.58
N SER A 436 2.96 -26.43 -1.17
CA SER A 436 2.61 -26.23 -2.58
C SER A 436 1.96 -24.85 -2.76
N TYR A 437 2.22 -24.17 -3.87
CA TYR A 437 1.65 -22.85 -4.14
C TYR A 437 1.17 -22.72 -5.57
N GLY A 438 0.15 -21.90 -5.76
CA GLY A 438 -0.49 -21.70 -7.07
C GLY A 438 -1.48 -20.55 -7.08
N THR A 439 -2.00 -20.23 -8.26
CA THR A 439 -2.94 -19.13 -8.52
C THR A 439 -4.13 -19.62 -9.35
N VAL A 440 -5.03 -18.73 -9.79
CA VAL A 440 -6.13 -19.08 -10.70
C VAL A 440 -5.63 -19.07 -12.15
N ARG A 441 -5.96 -20.09 -12.94
CA ARG A 441 -5.59 -20.16 -14.38
C ARG A 441 -6.28 -19.06 -15.20
N ASP A 442 -5.67 -18.68 -16.33
CA ASP A 442 -6.19 -17.65 -17.26
C ASP A 442 -6.50 -16.29 -16.60
N SER A 443 -5.79 -15.95 -15.53
CA SER A 443 -6.00 -14.74 -14.75
C SER A 443 -4.88 -13.72 -14.93
N ALA A 444 -5.13 -12.47 -14.53
CA ALA A 444 -4.11 -11.43 -14.53
C ALA A 444 -2.93 -11.75 -13.60
N VAL A 445 -3.18 -12.49 -12.50
CA VAL A 445 -2.14 -12.95 -11.55
C VAL A 445 -1.27 -14.02 -12.21
N TYR A 446 -1.88 -14.96 -12.95
CA TYR A 446 -1.15 -16.00 -13.67
C TYR A 446 -0.21 -15.40 -14.72
N GLU A 447 -0.72 -14.47 -15.55
CA GLU A 447 0.09 -13.79 -16.56
C GLU A 447 1.15 -12.87 -15.91
N TYR A 448 0.87 -12.29 -14.74
CA TYR A 448 1.86 -11.53 -13.97
C TYR A 448 3.07 -12.37 -13.59
N PHE A 449 2.87 -13.57 -13.05
CA PHE A 449 3.97 -14.49 -12.71
C PHE A 449 4.67 -15.03 -13.94
N ARG A 450 3.94 -15.26 -15.04
CA ARG A 450 4.50 -15.65 -16.33
C ARG A 450 5.42 -14.58 -16.88
N ALA A 451 4.91 -13.38 -17.10
CA ALA A 451 5.65 -12.26 -17.67
C ALA A 451 6.90 -11.93 -16.86
N LYS A 452 6.79 -11.85 -15.52
CA LYS A 452 7.94 -11.63 -14.64
C LYS A 452 8.94 -12.79 -14.63
N GLY A 453 8.46 -14.02 -14.63
CA GLY A 453 9.33 -15.21 -14.61
C GLY A 453 10.07 -15.45 -15.92
N THR A 454 9.51 -15.01 -17.06
CA THR A 454 10.10 -15.22 -18.39
C THR A 454 10.89 -14.02 -18.94
N ASN A 455 10.79 -12.84 -18.32
CA ASN A 455 11.45 -11.63 -18.82
C ASN A 455 12.98 -11.72 -18.64
N PRO A 456 13.79 -11.69 -19.72
CA PRO A 456 15.25 -11.75 -19.62
C PRO A 456 15.88 -10.47 -19.04
N LEU A 457 15.18 -9.34 -19.08
CA LEU A 457 15.71 -8.03 -18.65
C LEU A 457 15.50 -7.75 -17.15
N GLU A 458 14.50 -8.38 -16.54
CA GLU A 458 14.13 -8.24 -15.12
C GLU A 458 14.25 -9.59 -14.40
N GLN A 459 15.39 -10.27 -14.57
CA GLN A 459 15.57 -11.64 -14.10
C GLN A 459 15.74 -11.72 -12.58
N ASP A 460 14.66 -11.57 -11.83
CA ASP A 460 14.62 -11.94 -10.41
C ASP A 460 14.53 -13.47 -10.30
N SER A 461 15.62 -14.07 -9.81
CA SER A 461 15.72 -15.52 -9.55
C SER A 461 14.53 -16.08 -8.75
N THR A 462 13.90 -15.25 -7.92
CA THR A 462 12.72 -15.60 -7.12
C THR A 462 11.51 -15.88 -8.00
N PHE A 463 11.16 -14.96 -8.91
CA PHE A 463 9.97 -15.09 -9.75
C PHE A 463 10.13 -16.15 -10.83
N ALA A 464 11.36 -16.38 -11.32
CA ALA A 464 11.66 -17.48 -12.23
C ALA A 464 11.38 -18.85 -11.57
N GLU A 465 11.80 -19.03 -10.31
CA GLU A 465 11.59 -20.26 -9.56
C GLU A 465 10.11 -20.46 -9.18
N LEU A 466 9.43 -19.39 -8.77
CA LEU A 466 7.98 -19.40 -8.55
C LEU A 466 7.23 -19.81 -9.83
N TRP A 467 7.57 -19.21 -10.97
CA TRP A 467 6.95 -19.54 -12.25
C TRP A 467 7.21 -20.99 -12.65
N ARG A 468 8.41 -21.52 -12.43
CA ARG A 468 8.75 -22.93 -12.71
C ARG A 468 7.82 -23.90 -11.96
N THR A 469 7.48 -23.60 -10.71
CA THR A 469 6.56 -24.41 -9.90
C THR A 469 5.10 -24.20 -10.29
N ILE A 470 4.69 -22.95 -10.57
CA ILE A 470 3.32 -22.61 -10.99
C ILE A 470 3.00 -23.22 -12.36
N SER A 471 3.95 -23.18 -13.31
CA SER A 471 3.79 -23.67 -14.69
C SER A 471 3.98 -25.18 -14.84
N LYS A 472 4.44 -25.88 -13.80
CA LYS A 472 4.62 -27.33 -13.80
C LYS A 472 3.34 -28.04 -14.26
N ASN A 473 3.46 -28.96 -15.20
CA ASN A 473 2.33 -29.69 -15.81
C ASN A 473 1.22 -28.76 -16.36
N GLY A 474 1.60 -27.62 -16.94
CA GLY A 474 0.65 -26.64 -17.46
C GLY A 474 -0.20 -25.96 -16.38
N GLY A 475 0.25 -26.00 -15.12
CA GLY A 475 -0.48 -25.48 -13.97
C GLY A 475 -1.63 -26.36 -13.49
N ALA A 476 -1.82 -27.57 -14.04
CA ALA A 476 -2.94 -28.45 -13.68
C ALA A 476 -2.88 -28.94 -12.22
N ASP A 477 -1.67 -29.17 -11.68
CA ASP A 477 -1.51 -29.73 -10.33
C ASP A 477 -1.62 -28.66 -9.24
N ASN A 478 -1.07 -27.48 -9.51
CA ASN A 478 -0.89 -26.42 -8.52
C ASN A 478 -1.96 -25.33 -8.60
N CYS A 479 -2.41 -24.95 -9.80
CA CYS A 479 -3.38 -23.86 -9.98
C CYS A 479 -4.83 -24.32 -9.77
N VAL A 480 -5.70 -23.36 -9.45
CA VAL A 480 -7.14 -23.58 -9.24
C VAL A 480 -7.96 -22.93 -10.36
N SER A 481 -9.25 -23.26 -10.45
CA SER A 481 -10.12 -22.70 -11.51
C SER A 481 -10.93 -21.48 -11.04
N SER A 482 -11.08 -21.27 -9.72
CA SER A 482 -11.77 -20.11 -9.15
C SER A 482 -11.08 -19.59 -7.87
N PRO A 483 -11.23 -18.30 -7.53
CA PRO A 483 -10.69 -17.74 -6.29
C PRO A 483 -11.21 -18.44 -5.03
N SER A 484 -12.52 -18.76 -5.01
CA SER A 484 -13.18 -19.44 -3.88
C SER A 484 -12.59 -20.82 -3.61
N GLU A 485 -12.25 -21.56 -4.67
CA GLU A 485 -11.57 -22.86 -4.57
C GLU A 485 -10.15 -22.71 -3.98
N GLY A 486 -9.42 -21.68 -4.41
CA GLY A 486 -8.08 -21.34 -3.90
C GLY A 486 -8.08 -21.03 -2.41
N ILE A 487 -9.01 -20.20 -1.96
CA ILE A 487 -9.21 -19.86 -0.54
C ILE A 487 -9.54 -21.12 0.27
N ARG A 488 -10.45 -21.97 -0.22
CA ARG A 488 -10.80 -23.23 0.45
C ARG A 488 -9.60 -24.18 0.55
N LYS A 489 -8.75 -24.25 -0.48
CA LYS A 489 -7.54 -25.07 -0.49
C LYS A 489 -6.50 -24.54 0.51
N ALA A 490 -6.34 -23.23 0.61
CA ALA A 490 -5.46 -22.60 1.61
C ALA A 490 -5.93 -22.87 3.06
N LYS A 491 -7.24 -22.81 3.32
CA LYS A 491 -7.83 -23.14 4.64
C LYS A 491 -7.56 -24.57 5.10
N LYS A 492 -7.54 -25.54 4.16
CA LYS A 492 -7.22 -26.95 4.47
C LYS A 492 -5.79 -27.18 4.93
N GLY A 493 -4.87 -26.23 4.71
CA GLY A 493 -3.45 -26.33 5.06
C GLY A 493 -2.57 -26.90 3.94
N ASN A 494 -1.25 -26.77 4.09
CA ASN A 494 -0.21 -27.19 3.14
C ASN A 494 -0.31 -26.61 1.71
N TYR A 495 -1.08 -25.54 1.53
CA TYR A 495 -1.19 -24.82 0.27
C TYR A 495 -1.14 -23.31 0.49
N ALA A 496 -0.30 -22.61 -0.27
CA ALA A 496 -0.22 -21.16 -0.29
C ALA A 496 -0.90 -20.63 -1.56
N PHE A 497 -1.98 -19.86 -1.38
CA PHE A 497 -2.74 -19.31 -2.48
C PHE A 497 -2.21 -17.92 -2.85
N LEU A 498 -1.74 -17.78 -4.09
CA LEU A 498 -1.22 -16.54 -4.64
C LEU A 498 -2.34 -15.81 -5.39
N TRP A 499 -2.80 -14.71 -4.83
CA TRP A 499 -3.93 -13.97 -5.38
C TRP A 499 -3.89 -12.50 -5.03
N ASP A 500 -4.87 -11.78 -5.55
CA ASP A 500 -5.14 -10.38 -5.25
C ASP A 500 -5.26 -10.13 -3.74
N VAL A 501 -4.41 -9.24 -3.21
CA VAL A 501 -4.38 -8.87 -1.78
C VAL A 501 -5.74 -8.41 -1.29
N ALA A 502 -6.43 -7.56 -2.04
CA ALA A 502 -7.71 -7.00 -1.60
C ALA A 502 -8.76 -8.10 -1.42
N VAL A 503 -8.76 -9.10 -2.30
CA VAL A 503 -9.67 -10.26 -2.21
C VAL A 503 -9.28 -11.18 -1.06
N VAL A 504 -8.00 -11.54 -0.92
CA VAL A 504 -7.59 -12.47 0.15
C VAL A 504 -7.62 -11.83 1.54
N GLU A 505 -7.36 -10.53 1.65
CA GLU A 505 -7.48 -9.75 2.87
C GLU A 505 -8.94 -9.70 3.32
N TYR A 506 -9.87 -9.44 2.40
CA TYR A 506 -11.30 -9.52 2.70
C TYR A 506 -11.70 -10.93 3.15
N ALA A 507 -11.24 -11.97 2.45
CA ALA A 507 -11.53 -13.36 2.80
C ALA A 507 -10.98 -13.76 4.17
N ALA A 508 -9.88 -13.15 4.61
CA ALA A 508 -9.29 -13.37 5.93
C ALA A 508 -10.00 -12.54 7.02
N LEU A 509 -10.44 -11.31 6.73
CA LEU A 509 -11.23 -10.47 7.65
C LEU A 509 -12.63 -11.03 7.93
N THR A 510 -13.21 -11.72 6.96
CA THR A 510 -14.56 -12.29 7.01
C THR A 510 -14.58 -13.79 7.33
N ASP A 511 -13.42 -14.40 7.56
CA ASP A 511 -13.33 -15.81 7.96
C ASP A 511 -14.02 -16.02 9.32
N ASP A 512 -14.88 -17.03 9.43
CA ASP A 512 -15.56 -17.32 10.70
C ASP A 512 -14.60 -17.94 11.72
N ASP A 513 -13.60 -18.71 11.26
CA ASP A 513 -12.64 -19.43 12.11
C ASP A 513 -11.33 -18.67 12.36
N CYS A 514 -11.13 -17.50 11.72
CA CYS A 514 -9.86 -16.74 11.70
C CYS A 514 -8.60 -17.63 11.49
N SER A 515 -8.74 -18.64 10.62
CA SER A 515 -7.79 -19.75 10.45
C SER A 515 -6.66 -19.44 9.46
N VAL A 516 -6.78 -18.35 8.71
CA VAL A 516 -5.86 -17.95 7.64
C VAL A 516 -5.22 -16.60 7.95
N THR A 517 -4.04 -16.38 7.36
CA THR A 517 -3.32 -15.12 7.43
C THR A 517 -2.86 -14.72 6.02
N VAL A 518 -2.84 -13.41 5.78
CA VAL A 518 -2.38 -12.82 4.52
C VAL A 518 -1.00 -12.24 4.72
N ILE A 519 -0.12 -12.49 3.77
CA ILE A 519 1.21 -11.91 3.70
C ILE A 519 1.25 -11.05 2.44
N GLY A 520 1.21 -9.73 2.63
CA GLY A 520 1.39 -8.74 1.58
C GLY A 520 2.78 -8.14 1.67
N ASN A 521 3.62 -8.36 0.66
CA ASN A 521 4.91 -7.66 0.59
C ASN A 521 5.29 -7.32 -0.86
N SER A 522 4.39 -6.62 -1.55
CA SER A 522 4.70 -6.05 -2.86
C SER A 522 4.27 -4.58 -2.91
N VAL A 523 5.24 -3.71 -3.22
CA VAL A 523 4.96 -2.33 -3.65
C VAL A 523 4.28 -2.43 -5.00
N SER A 524 3.03 -1.94 -5.08
CA SER A 524 2.26 -2.05 -6.31
C SER A 524 2.66 -0.97 -7.32
N SER A 525 2.89 -1.37 -8.57
CA SER A 525 2.92 -0.46 -9.72
C SER A 525 1.60 -0.45 -10.51
N LYS A 526 0.64 -1.33 -10.19
CA LYS A 526 -0.62 -1.54 -10.92
C LYS A 526 -1.84 -1.15 -10.08
N GLY A 527 -2.99 -0.94 -10.73
CA GLY A 527 -4.22 -0.57 -10.03
C GLY A 527 -5.47 -1.11 -10.72
N TYR A 528 -6.60 -1.03 -10.02
CA TYR A 528 -7.92 -1.25 -10.58
C TYR A 528 -8.40 0.04 -11.25
N GLY A 529 -8.82 -0.09 -12.49
CA GLY A 529 -9.41 1.01 -13.26
C GLY A 529 -10.80 0.66 -13.73
N ILE A 530 -11.49 1.65 -14.27
CA ILE A 530 -12.72 1.43 -15.01
C ILE A 530 -12.34 1.28 -16.48
N ALA A 531 -12.75 0.19 -17.12
CA ALA A 531 -12.51 -0.01 -18.54
C ALA A 531 -13.67 0.59 -19.34
N LEU A 532 -13.34 1.31 -20.41
CA LEU A 532 -14.25 1.93 -21.35
C LEU A 532 -13.97 1.40 -22.76
N GLN A 533 -14.95 1.54 -23.66
CA GLN A 533 -14.71 1.28 -25.07
C GLN A 533 -13.52 2.11 -25.58
N HIS A 534 -12.73 1.53 -26.50
CA HIS A 534 -11.58 2.23 -27.07
C HIS A 534 -12.00 3.54 -27.76
N GLY A 535 -11.34 4.64 -27.42
CA GLY A 535 -11.68 5.97 -27.93
C GLY A 535 -12.92 6.61 -27.29
N SER A 536 -13.41 6.08 -26.17
CA SER A 536 -14.59 6.62 -25.48
C SER A 536 -14.38 8.08 -25.03
N PRO A 537 -15.32 8.99 -25.34
CA PRO A 537 -15.23 10.39 -24.89
C PRO A 537 -15.42 10.55 -23.38
N TYR A 538 -15.86 9.50 -22.68
CA TYR A 538 -16.13 9.54 -21.24
C TYR A 538 -14.88 9.28 -20.39
N ARG A 539 -13.82 8.70 -20.96
CA ARG A 539 -12.62 8.27 -20.21
C ARG A 539 -12.03 9.39 -19.34
N ASP A 540 -11.88 10.57 -19.90
CA ASP A 540 -11.27 11.71 -19.20
C ASP A 540 -12.19 12.25 -18.10
N LEU A 541 -13.51 12.22 -18.33
CA LEU A 541 -14.51 12.64 -17.33
C LEU A 541 -14.51 11.71 -16.12
N PHE A 542 -14.50 10.39 -16.35
CA PHE A 542 -14.39 9.39 -15.28
C PHE A 542 -13.04 9.52 -14.55
N SER A 543 -11.95 9.70 -15.29
CA SER A 543 -10.60 9.87 -14.72
C SER A 543 -10.50 11.09 -13.82
N GLN A 544 -10.96 12.26 -14.29
CA GLN A 544 -10.96 13.48 -13.48
C GLN A 544 -11.79 13.29 -12.22
N ARG A 545 -12.98 12.70 -12.34
CA ARG A 545 -13.86 12.54 -11.17
C ARG A 545 -13.34 11.52 -10.16
N ILE A 546 -12.66 10.47 -10.60
CA ILE A 546 -11.96 9.52 -9.70
C ILE A 546 -10.84 10.24 -8.94
N LEU A 547 -10.05 11.07 -9.61
CA LEU A 547 -9.00 11.86 -8.95
C LEU A 547 -9.60 12.82 -7.91
N GLU A 548 -10.70 13.49 -8.24
CA GLU A 548 -11.40 14.34 -7.27
C GLU A 548 -11.89 13.55 -6.04
N LEU A 549 -12.42 12.34 -6.22
CA LEU A 549 -12.84 11.46 -5.11
C LEU A 549 -11.64 10.94 -4.29
N GLN A 550 -10.46 10.84 -4.91
CA GLN A 550 -9.22 10.48 -4.23
C GLN A 550 -8.68 11.67 -3.41
N ASP A 551 -8.68 12.87 -3.99
CA ASP A 551 -8.22 14.10 -3.34
C ASP A 551 -9.12 14.51 -2.16
N THR A 552 -10.43 14.25 -2.24
CA THR A 552 -11.36 14.48 -1.11
C THR A 552 -11.27 13.42 -0.02
N GLY A 553 -10.62 12.28 -0.28
CA GLY A 553 -10.58 11.13 0.62
C GLY A 553 -11.86 10.29 0.65
N ASP A 554 -12.83 10.55 -0.24
CA ASP A 554 -14.08 9.79 -0.30
C ASP A 554 -13.84 8.31 -0.66
N LEU A 555 -12.85 8.03 -1.53
CA LEU A 555 -12.47 6.66 -1.87
C LEU A 555 -11.92 5.88 -0.66
N ASP A 556 -11.20 6.55 0.24
CA ASP A 556 -10.68 5.92 1.46
C ASP A 556 -11.81 5.58 2.44
N VAL A 557 -12.81 6.46 2.56
CA VAL A 557 -14.02 6.20 3.35
C VAL A 557 -14.78 4.98 2.79
N LEU A 558 -14.95 4.92 1.47
CA LEU A 558 -15.56 3.76 0.81
C LEU A 558 -14.73 2.49 1.02
N LYS A 559 -13.40 2.58 0.97
CA LYS A 559 -12.52 1.43 1.22
C LYS A 559 -12.65 0.94 2.67
N GLN A 560 -12.66 1.83 3.65
CA GLN A 560 -12.79 1.49 5.07
C GLN A 560 -14.13 0.79 5.38
N LYS A 561 -15.19 1.09 4.63
CA LYS A 561 -16.48 0.40 4.74
C LYS A 561 -16.39 -1.09 4.39
N TRP A 562 -15.59 -1.46 3.39
CA TRP A 562 -15.48 -2.85 2.91
C TRP A 562 -14.29 -3.60 3.53
N TRP A 563 -13.22 -2.89 3.86
CA TRP A 563 -12.04 -3.40 4.57
C TRP A 563 -11.83 -2.62 5.88
N PRO A 564 -12.61 -2.92 6.94
CA PRO A 564 -12.46 -2.24 8.22
C PRO A 564 -11.18 -2.68 8.93
N HIS A 565 -10.53 -1.74 9.64
CA HIS A 565 -9.38 -2.06 10.50
C HIS A 565 -9.73 -3.03 11.64
N LEU A 566 -10.95 -2.93 12.17
CA LEU A 566 -11.50 -3.89 13.12
C LEU A 566 -12.53 -4.77 12.39
N GLY A 567 -12.05 -5.79 11.70
CA GLY A 567 -12.89 -6.85 11.14
C GLY A 567 -13.35 -7.86 12.19
N ARG A 568 -14.01 -8.94 11.76
CA ARG A 568 -14.31 -10.09 12.64
C ARG A 568 -13.02 -10.76 13.12
N CYS A 569 -12.01 -10.78 12.25
CA CYS A 569 -10.66 -11.25 12.56
C CYS A 569 -9.67 -10.10 12.56
N ASP A 570 -8.76 -10.08 13.53
CA ASP A 570 -7.68 -9.10 13.60
C ASP A 570 -6.43 -9.61 12.84
N LEU A 571 -6.22 -9.08 11.63
CA LEU A 571 -5.04 -9.35 10.80
C LEU A 571 -3.77 -8.62 11.29
N THR A 572 -3.93 -7.57 12.12
CA THR A 572 -2.85 -6.75 12.67
C THR A 572 -2.27 -7.28 13.99
N SER A 573 -2.99 -8.20 14.66
CA SER A 573 -2.55 -8.85 15.91
C SER A 573 -1.22 -9.62 15.81
N SER A 574 -0.71 -9.91 14.61
CA SER A 574 0.63 -10.47 14.40
C SER A 574 1.78 -9.48 14.67
N ALA A 575 1.50 -8.16 14.70
CA ALA A 575 2.50 -7.12 14.95
C ALA A 575 2.30 -6.42 16.30
N SER A 576 1.07 -6.34 16.79
CA SER A 576 0.75 -5.86 18.14
C SER A 576 0.04 -6.96 18.92
N ALA A 577 0.81 -7.92 19.42
CA ALA A 577 0.41 -8.61 20.63
C ALA A 577 0.34 -7.55 21.74
N GLN A 578 -0.81 -6.89 21.87
CA GLN A 578 -1.16 -6.18 23.08
C GLN A 578 -0.97 -7.21 24.19
N ALA A 579 0.02 -6.97 25.04
CA ALA A 579 0.37 -7.83 26.16
C ALA A 579 -0.71 -7.71 27.23
N ASP A 580 -1.95 -8.09 26.91
CA ASP A 580 -2.89 -8.49 27.95
C ASP A 580 -2.26 -9.71 28.60
N GLY A 581 -1.96 -9.58 29.89
CA GLY A 581 -1.32 -10.62 30.69
C GLY A 581 -2.16 -11.89 30.67
N LYS A 582 -1.93 -12.74 29.66
CA LYS A 582 -2.60 -14.03 29.52
C LYS A 582 -2.17 -14.89 30.69
N ALA A 583 -3.14 -15.40 31.44
CA ALA A 583 -2.90 -16.39 32.46
C ALA A 583 -2.12 -17.59 31.87
N LEU A 584 -1.15 -18.10 32.62
CA LEU A 584 -0.37 -19.26 32.21
C LEU A 584 -1.30 -20.48 32.06
N LYS A 585 -1.29 -21.09 30.88
CA LYS A 585 -2.13 -22.26 30.59
C LYS A 585 -1.57 -23.51 31.30
N LEU A 586 -2.46 -24.43 31.69
CA LEU A 586 -2.10 -25.73 32.30
C LEU A 586 -1.07 -26.50 31.45
N HIS A 587 -1.17 -26.40 30.12
CA HIS A 587 -0.25 -27.03 29.17
C HIS A 587 1.21 -26.60 29.35
N SER A 588 1.47 -25.36 29.78
CA SER A 588 2.83 -24.87 30.03
C SER A 588 3.46 -25.48 31.29
N PHE A 589 2.64 -25.99 32.23
CA PHE A 589 3.07 -26.67 33.46
C PHE A 589 2.97 -28.20 33.40
N ALA A 590 2.44 -28.76 32.32
CA ALA A 590 2.27 -30.21 32.17
C ALA A 590 3.60 -30.98 32.40
N GLY A 591 4.72 -30.46 31.90
CA GLY A 591 6.04 -31.05 32.13
C GLY A 591 6.44 -31.14 33.60
N VAL A 592 6.09 -30.15 34.43
CA VAL A 592 6.39 -30.16 35.89
C VAL A 592 5.62 -31.27 36.61
N PHE A 593 4.33 -31.42 36.30
CA PHE A 593 3.52 -32.49 36.88
C PHE A 593 4.00 -33.88 36.45
N CYS A 594 4.44 -34.04 35.20
CA CYS A 594 5.06 -35.28 34.72
C CYS A 594 6.33 -35.63 35.48
N ILE A 595 7.24 -34.65 35.72
CA ILE A 595 8.47 -34.86 36.47
C ILE A 595 8.17 -35.28 37.91
N LEU A 596 7.20 -34.62 38.57
CA LEU A 596 6.78 -34.98 39.92
C LEU A 596 6.25 -36.42 39.99
N ALA A 597 5.38 -36.81 39.04
CA ALA A 597 4.84 -38.17 38.99
C ALA A 597 5.94 -39.22 38.79
N ILE A 598 6.89 -38.97 37.88
CA ILE A 598 8.04 -39.85 37.66
C ILE A 598 8.90 -39.95 38.93
N GLY A 599 9.15 -38.83 39.61
CA GLY A 599 9.91 -38.80 40.86
C GLY A 599 9.28 -39.61 41.98
N LEU A 600 7.96 -39.50 42.17
CA LEU A 600 7.21 -40.29 43.15
C LEU A 600 7.22 -41.79 42.82
N LEU A 601 7.04 -42.15 41.54
CA LEU A 601 7.10 -43.55 41.10
C LEU A 601 8.49 -44.16 41.31
N LEU A 602 9.55 -43.42 40.98
CA LEU A 602 10.93 -43.84 41.24
C LEU A 602 11.19 -44.01 42.73
N ALA A 603 10.71 -43.09 43.58
CA ALA A 603 10.86 -43.21 45.02
C ALA A 603 10.16 -44.46 45.58
N CYS A 604 8.92 -44.73 45.13
CA CYS A 604 8.21 -45.95 45.50
C CYS A 604 8.92 -47.22 45.02
N LEU A 605 9.48 -47.20 43.80
CA LEU A 605 10.22 -48.33 43.24
C LEU A 605 11.51 -48.59 44.00
N VAL A 606 12.27 -47.55 44.34
CA VAL A 606 13.49 -47.66 45.16
C VAL A 606 13.15 -48.17 46.56
N ALA A 607 12.11 -47.64 47.20
CA ALA A 607 11.66 -48.14 48.51
C ALA A 607 11.25 -49.62 48.46
N ALA A 608 10.57 -50.06 47.39
CA ALA A 608 10.23 -51.46 47.19
C ALA A 608 11.48 -52.33 46.98
N LEU A 609 12.47 -51.85 46.21
CA LEU A 609 13.75 -52.55 46.03
C LEU A 609 14.57 -52.61 47.32
N GLU A 610 14.57 -51.57 48.14
CA GLU A 610 15.25 -51.56 49.45
C GLU A 610 14.59 -52.55 50.41
N LEU A 611 13.26 -52.61 50.44
CA LEU A 611 12.52 -53.60 51.22
C LEU A 611 12.82 -55.03 50.74
N TRP A 612 12.88 -55.25 49.42
CA TRP A 612 13.23 -56.55 48.85
C TRP A 612 14.68 -56.95 49.16
N TRP A 613 15.63 -56.03 49.02
CA TRP A 613 17.05 -56.26 49.29
C TRP A 613 17.32 -56.52 50.78
N ASN A 614 16.69 -55.76 51.68
CA ASN A 614 16.82 -55.96 53.13
C ASN A 614 16.08 -57.20 53.63
N SER A 615 14.95 -57.57 53.02
CA SER A 615 14.23 -58.82 53.33
C SER A 615 15.06 -60.06 52.96
N ASN A 616 15.74 -60.04 51.81
CA ASN A 616 16.65 -61.15 51.42
C ASN A 616 17.90 -61.23 52.31
N ARG A 617 18.39 -60.10 52.85
CA ARG A 617 19.48 -60.10 53.85
C ARG A 617 19.03 -60.57 55.24
N CYS A 618 17.80 -60.26 55.68
CA CYS A 618 17.24 -60.81 56.92
C CYS A 618 17.01 -62.33 56.83
N HIS A 619 16.74 -62.88 55.63
CA HIS A 619 16.69 -64.33 55.45
C HIS A 619 18.06 -65.03 55.50
N GLN A 620 19.17 -64.29 55.37
CA GLN A 620 20.52 -64.84 55.52
C GLN A 620 21.08 -64.79 56.95
N GLU A 621 20.48 -64.03 57.86
CA GLU A 621 20.89 -64.02 59.28
C GLU A 621 19.72 -64.35 60.22
N THR A 622 19.59 -65.63 60.59
CA THR A 622 19.62 -66.19 61.97
C THR A 622 19.03 -67.63 62.01
N PRO A 623 19.36 -68.53 62.98
CA PRO A 623 20.05 -68.31 64.25
C PRO A 623 21.16 -69.33 64.65
N LYS A 624 22.11 -68.89 65.49
CA LYS A 624 22.54 -69.65 66.68
C LYS A 624 22.36 -68.75 67.90
N GLU A 625 21.71 -69.32 68.91
CA GLU A 625 21.28 -68.69 70.15
C GLU A 625 22.39 -67.91 70.86
N SER A 626 22.10 -66.69 71.34
CA SER A 626 21.88 -66.40 72.77
C SER A 626 21.77 -64.89 73.05
N GLY A 627 20.72 -64.52 73.80
CA GLY A 627 20.70 -63.33 74.67
C GLY A 627 20.41 -61.97 74.04
N CYS A 628 19.13 -61.59 73.93
CA CYS A 628 18.75 -60.17 74.00
C CYS A 628 17.64 -60.00 75.04
N SER A 629 18.06 -59.57 76.23
CA SER A 629 17.20 -59.21 77.35
C SER A 629 16.33 -58.00 77.01
N MET A 630 15.03 -58.13 77.30
CA MET A 630 14.08 -57.04 77.51
C MET A 630 14.71 -55.90 78.34
N SER A 631 14.64 -54.67 77.83
CA SER A 631 14.60 -53.47 78.66
C SER A 631 13.28 -52.74 78.39
N SER A 632 12.42 -52.82 79.40
CA SER A 632 11.15 -52.13 79.54
C SER A 632 11.38 -50.62 79.68
N ALA A 633 10.76 -49.83 78.81
CA ALA A 633 10.44 -48.42 79.07
C ALA A 633 8.93 -48.22 78.88
N ARG A 634 8.18 -48.31 80.00
CA ARG A 634 6.79 -47.84 80.08
C ARG A 634 6.78 -46.31 80.08
N GLY A 635 6.08 -45.71 79.14
CA GLY A 635 5.60 -44.33 79.15
C GLY A 635 4.23 -44.29 78.47
N PRO A 636 3.23 -43.55 79.00
CA PRO A 636 1.83 -43.86 78.76
C PRO A 636 1.28 -43.33 77.42
N PHE A 637 0.31 -44.08 76.89
CA PHE A 637 -0.55 -43.75 75.75
C PHE A 637 -1.23 -42.37 75.89
N PRO A 638 -1.36 -41.58 74.82
CA PRO A 638 -2.44 -40.62 74.70
C PRO A 638 -3.70 -41.31 74.13
N THR A 639 -4.77 -41.20 74.88
CA THR A 639 -6.15 -41.56 74.53
C THR A 639 -6.68 -40.74 73.35
N LEU A 640 -7.51 -41.37 72.51
CA LEU A 640 -8.36 -40.73 71.50
C LEU A 640 -9.10 -39.50 72.06
N PRO A 641 -9.27 -38.42 71.27
CA PRO A 641 -10.27 -37.40 71.60
C PRO A 641 -11.62 -37.73 70.97
N ARG A 642 -12.68 -37.62 71.79
CA ARG A 642 -14.08 -37.43 71.36
C ARG A 642 -14.29 -36.00 70.83
N PRO A 643 -15.34 -35.73 70.04
CA PRO A 643 -15.52 -34.47 69.32
C PRO A 643 -16.04 -33.37 70.25
N CYS A 644 -15.44 -32.18 70.19
CA CYS A 644 -16.00 -30.94 70.70
C CYS A 644 -16.31 -30.01 69.52
N ALA A 645 -17.59 -29.63 69.42
CA ALA A 645 -18.06 -28.55 68.57
C ALA A 645 -17.62 -27.19 69.15
N SER A 646 -17.11 -26.30 68.30
CA SER A 646 -17.19 -24.84 68.51
C SER A 646 -16.76 -24.09 67.24
N THR A 647 -17.77 -23.54 66.55
CA THR A 647 -17.80 -22.19 65.93
C THR A 647 -16.57 -21.66 65.16
N LEU A 648 -16.71 -21.62 63.83
CA LEU A 648 -16.00 -20.71 62.95
C LEU A 648 -16.41 -19.25 63.23
N THR A 649 -15.44 -18.39 63.53
CA THR A 649 -15.53 -16.95 63.27
C THR A 649 -14.44 -16.58 62.26
N TRP A 650 -14.86 -16.26 61.05
CA TRP A 650 -14.05 -15.57 60.04
C TRP A 650 -13.70 -14.17 60.53
N ARG A 651 -12.42 -13.81 60.45
CA ARG A 651 -11.97 -12.43 60.61
C ARG A 651 -11.28 -12.01 59.32
N GLU A 652 -11.98 -11.20 58.55
CA GLU A 652 -11.44 -10.38 57.48
C GLU A 652 -10.36 -9.46 58.04
N GLN A 653 -9.26 -9.31 57.29
CA GLN A 653 -8.37 -8.16 57.41
C GLN A 653 -8.37 -7.45 56.06
N LEU A 654 -8.85 -6.21 56.13
CA LEU A 654 -8.73 -5.12 55.16
C LEU A 654 -7.27 -4.85 54.78
#